data_AF-A0A8K1N7I8-F1
#
_entry.id   AF-A0A8K1N7I8-F1
#
_cell.length_a   1.000
_cell.length_b   1.000
_cell.length_c   1.000
_cell.angle_alpha   90.00
_cell.angle_beta   90.00
_cell.angle_gamma   90.00
#
_symmetry.space_group_name_H-M   'P 1'
#
loop_
_entity.id
_entity.type
_entity.pdbx_description
1 polymer ?
#
loop_
_entity_poly.entity_id
_entity_poly.type
_entity_poly.pdbx_seq_one_letter_code
_entity_poly.pdbx_strand_id
1 'polypeptide(L)'
;MIDRDKHQQLRIGLASPEQICAWSKRILPNGRIVGQVTKPYTLHYKTNEPEKDGSFCERIFGPIKSGVCACGNSRVIGNEKENSKFCEQCGVEFVDSRIRRYRMGYIELACPVVHVWYSKRLPSYIANLLAKPLKESEGPVYCDVRLLFIARPIANKPTSLRSRGPFKYEIQSWRDIIPHYFSARGFGAFRHREIATGGDAIREQLAGLNLQILMDRSYMEWKRLGKQKSAGNGWGDRKIQRRKDFSVRRMKLAKHFLQTDIEPEWMVLCPLPVLPPELRPIVQLGGGELITSDPNELYRRVIYRNNTLTDLLARSRSTPGGLVICQKKLVQEAVDALLDNGIRGQPMRDSHDRPYKSFSDVIEGKEGRSRENLLGKRVDYSGRSVIVVGPSLPLHQCGLPREIAIELFQAFVIRGLIRRHFAPNLRAAKSIIRDKEPIVWEVLQGVMQGHPVSLNRAPTLHRLGIQAFQPILVEGRAIRLHPLVCGGFNADSDGDQMAVHVPLSLEAQAEARLLMFSHTNLLSPAIGDPISVPTQDMLLGLYILTVGNNQGIYGNRYHPYYSKYKIFSCKKPSFYSYDDALGAHWQKRIELDSPLWLRWGVGLRIITSVDREAPIEVQYESLGIFHEIYEHYRIGKNEVGEILSIYIRTTVGRIRFDREIEEAIQGFSRASEHPNKSLPAIII
;
A
#
# COMPACT_ATOMS: atom_id res chain seq x y z
N MET A 1 0.08 -20.41 -0.53
CA MET A 1 0.08 -19.77 -1.88
C MET A 1 -0.47 -20.77 -2.89
N ILE A 2 -1.78 -21.04 -2.90
CA ILE A 2 -2.34 -22.28 -3.52
C ILE A 2 -3.12 -22.06 -4.84
N ASP A 3 -3.35 -20.83 -5.34
CA ASP A 3 -4.06 -20.65 -6.63
C ASP A 3 -3.53 -19.43 -7.42
N ARG A 4 -2.20 -19.35 -7.67
CA ARG A 4 -1.63 -18.21 -8.42
C ARG A 4 -1.98 -18.20 -9.91
N ASP A 5 -2.40 -19.33 -10.49
CA ASP A 5 -2.47 -19.49 -11.95
C ASP A 5 -3.89 -19.50 -12.55
N LYS A 6 -4.96 -19.40 -11.75
CA LYS A 6 -6.32 -19.56 -12.30
C LYS A 6 -6.99 -18.28 -12.77
N HIS A 7 -6.54 -17.11 -12.32
CA HIS A 7 -7.28 -15.86 -12.54
C HIS A 7 -6.35 -14.70 -12.95
N GLN A 8 -6.34 -14.37 -14.24
CA GLN A 8 -5.57 -13.26 -14.80
C GLN A 8 -6.31 -11.91 -14.76
N GLN A 9 -7.63 -11.92 -14.58
CA GLN A 9 -8.47 -10.73 -14.65
C GLN A 9 -9.44 -10.68 -13.46
N LEU A 10 -9.65 -9.49 -12.92
CA LEU A 10 -10.67 -9.18 -11.92
C LEU A 10 -11.74 -8.30 -12.58
N ARG A 11 -12.98 -8.79 -12.63
CA ARG A 11 -14.14 -8.03 -13.13
C ARG A 11 -15.01 -7.59 -11.97
N ILE A 12 -15.42 -6.32 -11.98
CA ILE A 12 -16.38 -5.74 -11.04
C ILE A 12 -17.63 -5.34 -11.83
N GLY A 13 -18.82 -5.61 -11.27
CA GLY A 13 -20.11 -5.31 -11.89
C GLY A 13 -21.21 -5.08 -10.86
N LEU A 14 -22.37 -4.63 -11.33
CA LEU A 14 -23.58 -4.55 -10.50
C LEU A 14 -24.04 -5.96 -10.13
N ALA A 15 -24.46 -6.14 -8.89
CA ALA A 15 -25.02 -7.40 -8.42
C ALA A 15 -26.53 -7.44 -8.72
N SER A 16 -26.97 -8.44 -9.47
CA SER A 16 -28.41 -8.64 -9.68
C SER A 16 -29.09 -9.13 -8.39
N PRO A 17 -30.40 -8.90 -8.20
CA PRO A 17 -31.14 -9.46 -7.06
C PRO A 17 -31.01 -10.98 -6.95
N GLU A 18 -30.96 -11.66 -8.10
CA GLU A 18 -30.77 -13.11 -8.20
C GLU A 18 -29.37 -13.54 -7.75
N GLN A 19 -28.33 -12.80 -8.13
CA GLN A 19 -26.96 -13.06 -7.68
C GLN A 19 -26.81 -12.89 -6.16
N ILE A 20 -27.40 -11.83 -5.60
CA ILE A 20 -27.42 -11.61 -4.13
C ILE A 20 -28.14 -12.79 -3.45
N CYS A 21 -29.24 -13.25 -4.01
CA CYS A 21 -29.94 -14.43 -3.53
C CYS A 21 -29.07 -15.69 -3.67
N ALA A 22 -28.33 -15.87 -4.77
CA ALA A 22 -27.48 -17.04 -4.99
C ALA A 22 -26.32 -17.13 -4.00
N TRP A 23 -25.75 -15.99 -3.58
CA TRP A 23 -24.68 -15.95 -2.57
C TRP A 23 -25.15 -16.36 -1.16
N SER A 24 -26.41 -16.07 -0.85
CA SER A 24 -26.91 -16.12 0.53
C SER A 24 -27.96 -17.21 0.76
N LYS A 25 -28.81 -17.54 -0.23
CA LYS A 25 -29.85 -18.58 -0.12
C LYS A 25 -29.23 -19.96 -0.22
N ARG A 26 -29.62 -20.82 0.70
CA ARG A 26 -29.27 -22.24 0.72
C ARG A 26 -30.48 -23.07 1.07
N ILE A 27 -30.64 -24.20 0.40
CA ILE A 27 -31.72 -25.14 0.64
C ILE A 27 -31.14 -26.25 1.51
N LEU A 28 -31.69 -26.41 2.71
CA LEU A 28 -31.33 -27.52 3.60
C LEU A 28 -31.97 -28.83 3.08
N PRO A 29 -31.46 -30.02 3.49
CA PRO A 29 -32.03 -31.31 3.08
C PRO A 29 -33.50 -31.50 3.45
N ASN A 30 -34.00 -30.75 4.44
CA ASN A 30 -35.40 -30.72 4.85
C ASN A 30 -36.29 -29.80 3.98
N GLY A 31 -35.77 -29.27 2.86
CA GLY A 31 -36.47 -28.36 1.96
C GLY A 31 -36.61 -26.91 2.46
N ARG A 32 -36.07 -26.57 3.64
CA ARG A 32 -36.16 -25.20 4.18
C ARG A 32 -35.11 -24.30 3.55
N ILE A 33 -35.54 -23.11 3.14
CA ILE A 33 -34.66 -22.04 2.64
C ILE A 33 -34.04 -21.32 3.84
N VAL A 34 -32.71 -21.20 3.84
CA VAL A 34 -31.91 -20.50 4.84
C VAL A 34 -31.10 -19.41 4.16
N GLY A 35 -30.88 -18.28 4.84
CA GLY A 35 -30.08 -17.17 4.32
C GLY A 35 -30.64 -15.80 4.70
N GLN A 36 -31.94 -15.74 4.99
CA GLN A 36 -32.63 -14.52 5.34
C GLN A 36 -32.44 -14.14 6.81
N VAL A 37 -31.99 -12.91 7.06
CA VAL A 37 -31.95 -12.32 8.40
C VAL A 37 -33.24 -11.56 8.64
N THR A 38 -34.05 -12.04 9.59
CA THR A 38 -35.38 -11.46 9.88
C THR A 38 -35.38 -10.69 11.19
N LYS A 39 -34.62 -11.14 12.19
CA LYS A 39 -34.61 -10.50 13.51
C LYS A 39 -33.52 -9.45 13.64
N PRO A 40 -33.80 -8.29 14.26
CA PRO A 40 -32.81 -7.23 14.46
C PRO A 40 -31.79 -7.56 15.56
N TYR A 41 -32.08 -8.56 16.40
CA TYR A 41 -31.26 -8.93 17.53
C TYR A 41 -29.97 -9.66 17.11
N THR A 42 -28.92 -9.49 17.93
CA THR A 42 -27.58 -10.03 17.68
C THR A 42 -27.31 -11.27 18.55
N LEU A 43 -27.10 -11.06 19.85
CA LEU A 43 -26.87 -12.10 20.86
C LEU A 43 -27.95 -12.04 21.93
N HIS A 44 -28.26 -13.19 22.52
CA HIS A 44 -29.18 -13.26 23.64
C HIS A 44 -28.50 -12.81 24.94
N TYR A 45 -29.13 -11.86 25.66
CA TYR A 45 -28.54 -11.15 26.81
C TYR A 45 -28.10 -12.05 27.98
N LYS A 46 -28.69 -13.23 28.17
CA LYS A 46 -28.31 -14.16 29.26
C LYS A 46 -27.27 -15.20 28.86
N THR A 47 -27.38 -15.71 27.63
CA THR A 47 -26.58 -16.86 27.18
C THR A 47 -25.38 -16.42 26.34
N ASN A 48 -25.34 -15.17 25.88
CA ASN A 48 -24.40 -14.65 24.89
C ASN A 48 -24.36 -15.47 23.59
N GLU A 49 -25.37 -16.31 23.37
CA GLU A 49 -25.51 -17.12 22.17
C GLU A 49 -26.21 -16.32 21.06
N PRO A 50 -25.87 -16.57 19.79
CA PRO A 50 -26.54 -15.91 18.67
C PRO A 50 -28.03 -16.24 18.60
N GLU A 51 -28.85 -15.22 18.42
CA GLU A 51 -30.28 -15.45 18.27
C GLU A 51 -30.60 -16.14 16.93
N LYS A 52 -31.56 -17.08 16.97
CA LYS A 52 -32.08 -17.74 15.76
C LYS A 52 -32.67 -16.69 14.82
N ASP A 53 -32.27 -16.74 13.56
CA ASP A 53 -32.66 -15.81 12.47
C ASP A 53 -32.25 -14.35 12.69
N GLY A 54 -31.38 -14.10 13.66
CA GLY A 54 -30.73 -12.82 13.88
C GLY A 54 -29.45 -12.65 13.05
N SER A 55 -28.81 -11.49 13.23
CA SER A 55 -27.64 -11.10 12.44
C SER A 55 -26.39 -11.97 12.67
N PHE A 56 -26.38 -12.85 13.67
CA PHE A 56 -25.25 -13.74 13.96
C PHE A 56 -25.60 -15.24 13.90
N CYS A 57 -26.82 -15.56 13.43
CA CYS A 57 -27.39 -16.90 13.47
C CYS A 57 -26.45 -17.97 12.88
N GLU A 58 -26.17 -19.01 13.65
CA GLU A 58 -25.29 -20.11 13.24
C GLU A 58 -25.83 -20.90 12.05
N ARG A 59 -27.16 -21.00 11.93
CA ARG A 59 -27.83 -21.67 10.80
C ARG A 59 -27.52 -20.94 9.47
N ILE A 60 -27.51 -19.61 9.50
CA ILE A 60 -27.28 -18.76 8.32
C ILE A 60 -25.79 -18.68 7.97
N PHE A 61 -24.93 -18.41 8.95
CA PHE A 61 -23.53 -18.08 8.70
C PHE A 61 -22.55 -19.22 8.97
N GLY A 62 -22.94 -20.26 9.71
CA GLY A 62 -22.10 -21.38 10.13
C GLY A 62 -21.82 -21.41 11.65
N PRO A 63 -21.23 -22.49 12.16
CA PRO A 63 -21.03 -22.72 13.60
C PRO A 63 -19.93 -21.83 14.19
N ILE A 64 -20.06 -21.42 15.46
CA ILE A 64 -19.04 -20.61 16.16
C ILE A 64 -17.77 -21.42 16.41
N LYS A 65 -17.92 -22.66 16.88
CA LYS A 65 -16.83 -23.61 17.11
C LYS A 65 -16.88 -24.70 16.05
N SER A 66 -15.73 -25.04 15.49
CA SER A 66 -15.62 -26.03 14.42
C SER A 66 -16.20 -27.38 14.87
N GLY A 67 -17.16 -27.90 14.10
CA GLY A 67 -17.80 -29.20 14.39
C GLY A 67 -18.81 -29.19 15.53
N VAL A 68 -19.17 -28.04 16.12
CA VAL A 68 -20.17 -27.93 17.19
C VAL A 68 -21.40 -27.17 16.68
N CYS A 69 -22.60 -27.70 16.89
CA CYS A 69 -23.84 -27.02 16.53
C CYS A 69 -24.39 -26.15 17.69
N ALA A 70 -25.35 -25.28 17.38
CA ALA A 70 -26.03 -24.43 18.37
C ALA A 70 -26.72 -25.19 19.52
N CYS A 71 -27.07 -26.47 19.33
CA CYS A 71 -27.65 -27.31 20.38
C CYS A 71 -26.60 -27.92 21.33
N GLY A 72 -25.31 -27.71 21.08
CA GLY A 72 -24.21 -28.30 21.84
C GLY A 72 -23.75 -29.68 21.35
N ASN A 73 -24.42 -30.27 20.36
CA ASN A 73 -23.95 -31.52 19.76
C ASN A 73 -22.67 -31.25 18.95
N SER A 74 -21.65 -32.08 19.15
CA SER A 74 -20.39 -32.01 18.42
C SER A 74 -20.20 -33.23 17.52
N ARG A 75 -19.53 -33.04 16.38
CA ARG A 75 -19.14 -34.10 15.45
C ARG A 75 -17.74 -33.86 14.94
N VAL A 76 -16.99 -34.96 14.74
CA VAL A 76 -15.65 -34.90 14.16
C VAL A 76 -15.75 -34.55 12.68
N ILE A 77 -15.08 -33.48 12.28
CA ILE A 77 -15.03 -32.99 10.90
C ILE A 77 -14.29 -34.02 10.04
N GLY A 78 -14.93 -34.54 8.99
CA GLY A 78 -14.28 -35.40 7.99
C GLY A 78 -14.63 -36.90 8.04
N ASN A 79 -15.47 -37.34 8.99
CA ASN A 79 -15.99 -38.72 8.96
C ASN A 79 -17.14 -38.83 7.95
N GLU A 80 -16.86 -39.31 6.74
CA GLU A 80 -17.84 -39.54 5.66
C GLU A 80 -18.85 -40.66 5.96
N LYS A 81 -18.72 -41.36 7.09
CA LYS A 81 -19.55 -42.52 7.47
C LYS A 81 -20.92 -42.15 8.06
N GLU A 82 -21.19 -40.87 8.36
CA GLU A 82 -22.48 -40.42 8.90
C GLU A 82 -23.21 -39.48 7.91
N ASN A 83 -24.42 -39.89 7.50
CA ASN A 83 -25.16 -39.29 6.38
C ASN A 83 -25.70 -37.86 6.60
N SER A 84 -25.77 -37.35 7.83
CA SER A 84 -26.33 -36.01 8.10
C SER A 84 -25.24 -34.94 8.29
N LYS A 85 -24.96 -34.15 7.25
CA LYS A 85 -24.08 -32.96 7.33
C LYS A 85 -24.64 -31.84 8.22
N PHE A 86 -25.92 -31.91 8.58
CA PHE A 86 -26.66 -30.90 9.33
C PHE A 86 -27.27 -31.50 10.60
N CYS A 87 -27.40 -30.68 11.64
CA CYS A 87 -28.15 -31.05 12.83
C CYS A 87 -29.66 -30.98 12.56
N GLU A 88 -30.40 -32.05 12.84
CA GLU A 88 -31.86 -32.11 12.61
C GLU A 88 -32.66 -31.13 13.49
N GLN A 89 -32.15 -30.84 14.69
CA GLN A 89 -32.82 -29.96 15.66
C GLN A 89 -32.61 -28.46 15.38
N CYS A 90 -31.36 -28.02 15.15
CA CYS A 90 -31.05 -26.60 14.92
C CYS A 90 -30.82 -26.23 13.44
N GLY A 91 -30.60 -27.19 12.56
CA GLY A 91 -30.27 -26.95 11.15
C GLY A 91 -28.87 -26.36 10.91
N VAL A 92 -28.00 -26.33 11.93
CA VAL A 92 -26.60 -25.89 11.79
C VAL A 92 -25.78 -27.00 11.16
N GLU A 93 -24.87 -26.61 10.28
CA GLU A 93 -23.98 -27.51 9.56
C GLU A 93 -22.71 -27.80 10.35
N PHE A 94 -22.27 -29.06 10.37
CA PHE A 94 -21.04 -29.47 11.05
C PHE A 94 -19.83 -29.19 10.18
N VAL A 95 -19.38 -27.94 10.16
CA VAL A 95 -18.22 -27.48 9.39
C VAL A 95 -17.24 -26.67 10.25
N ASP A 96 -16.12 -26.28 9.65
CA ASP A 96 -15.16 -25.39 10.28
C ASP A 96 -15.74 -23.97 10.45
N SER A 97 -15.47 -23.35 11.60
CA SER A 97 -15.95 -22.00 11.91
C SER A 97 -15.41 -20.93 10.95
N ARG A 98 -14.30 -21.20 10.25
CA ARG A 98 -13.73 -20.33 9.19
C ARG A 98 -14.74 -19.93 8.13
N ILE A 99 -15.75 -20.76 7.88
CA ILE A 99 -16.84 -20.48 6.93
C ILE A 99 -17.64 -19.23 7.29
N ARG A 100 -17.70 -18.84 8.57
CA ARG A 100 -18.36 -17.60 9.03
C ARG A 100 -17.68 -16.31 8.53
N ARG A 101 -16.48 -16.42 7.94
CA ARG A 101 -15.78 -15.33 7.26
C ARG A 101 -16.23 -15.11 5.81
N TYR A 102 -16.87 -16.10 5.21
CA TYR A 102 -17.18 -16.12 3.77
C TYR A 102 -18.68 -16.17 3.48
N ARG A 103 -19.50 -16.75 4.37
CA ARG A 103 -20.95 -16.86 4.15
C ARG A 103 -21.65 -15.52 4.29
N MET A 104 -22.38 -15.14 3.24
CA MET A 104 -23.23 -13.96 3.20
C MET A 104 -24.64 -14.32 3.67
N GLY A 105 -25.32 -13.33 4.25
CA GLY A 105 -26.77 -13.37 4.48
C GLY A 105 -27.48 -12.40 3.54
N TYR A 106 -28.80 -12.34 3.61
CA TYR A 106 -29.55 -11.26 2.95
C TYR A 106 -30.74 -10.82 3.80
N ILE A 107 -31.17 -9.58 3.61
CA ILE A 107 -32.41 -9.02 4.14
C ILE A 107 -33.32 -8.79 2.95
N GLU A 108 -34.53 -9.33 3.01
CA GLU A 108 -35.57 -9.06 2.02
C GLU A 108 -36.27 -7.76 2.37
N LEU A 109 -36.10 -6.73 1.53
CA LEU A 109 -36.68 -5.42 1.78
C LEU A 109 -38.16 -5.43 1.38
N ALA A 110 -39.03 -4.90 2.25
CA ALA A 110 -40.45 -4.73 2.01
C ALA A 110 -40.75 -3.70 0.91
N CYS A 111 -39.81 -2.79 0.64
CA CYS A 111 -39.85 -1.89 -0.50
C CYS A 111 -38.46 -1.82 -1.16
N PRO A 112 -38.38 -1.72 -2.51
CA PRO A 112 -37.13 -1.48 -3.20
C PRO A 112 -36.49 -0.15 -2.77
N VAL A 113 -35.19 -0.18 -2.57
CA VAL A 113 -34.39 0.94 -2.09
C VAL A 113 -33.36 1.31 -3.15
N VAL A 114 -33.23 2.59 -3.46
CA VAL A 114 -32.23 3.05 -4.43
C VAL A 114 -30.85 3.05 -3.78
N HIS A 115 -29.84 2.48 -4.44
CA HIS A 115 -28.48 2.50 -3.91
C HIS A 115 -27.90 3.93 -3.95
N VAL A 116 -27.44 4.42 -2.80
CA VAL A 116 -27.08 5.83 -2.60
C VAL A 116 -25.92 6.31 -3.49
N TRP A 117 -24.92 5.45 -3.75
CA TRP A 117 -23.81 5.75 -4.67
C TRP A 117 -24.27 6.14 -6.09
N TYR A 118 -25.30 5.48 -6.64
CA TYR A 118 -25.76 5.77 -8.00
C TYR A 118 -26.72 6.96 -8.07
N SER A 119 -27.35 7.30 -6.94
CA SER A 119 -28.29 8.42 -6.85
C SER A 119 -27.60 9.73 -6.50
N LYS A 120 -26.74 9.76 -5.48
CA LYS A 120 -26.25 10.99 -4.84
C LYS A 120 -24.83 11.40 -5.22
N ARG A 121 -23.92 10.45 -5.48
CA ARG A 121 -22.55 10.81 -5.89
C ARG A 121 -22.57 11.49 -7.25
N LEU A 122 -21.74 12.52 -7.42
CA LEU A 122 -21.68 13.31 -8.64
C LEU A 122 -20.62 12.73 -9.60
N PRO A 123 -20.93 12.57 -10.89
CA PRO A 123 -22.24 12.75 -11.52
C PRO A 123 -23.20 11.60 -11.20
N SER A 124 -24.47 11.90 -10.91
CA SER A 124 -25.48 10.88 -10.59
C SER A 124 -25.83 10.04 -11.82
N TYR A 125 -25.62 8.72 -11.71
CA TYR A 125 -25.87 7.77 -12.79
C TYR A 125 -27.36 7.68 -13.11
N ILE A 126 -28.22 7.62 -12.07
CA ILE A 126 -29.68 7.53 -12.22
C ILE A 126 -30.23 8.82 -12.82
N ALA A 127 -29.78 10.00 -12.35
CA ALA A 127 -30.22 11.28 -12.89
C ALA A 127 -29.83 11.43 -14.37
N ASN A 128 -28.62 10.98 -14.74
CA ASN A 128 -28.14 11.02 -16.13
C ASN A 128 -28.95 10.12 -17.06
N LEU A 129 -29.27 8.88 -16.64
CA LEU A 129 -30.08 7.96 -17.45
C LEU A 129 -31.51 8.47 -17.64
N LEU A 130 -32.12 9.01 -16.58
CA LEU A 130 -33.49 9.53 -16.61
C LEU A 130 -33.60 10.92 -17.24
N ALA A 131 -32.47 11.59 -17.50
CA ALA A 131 -32.40 12.99 -17.97
C ALA A 131 -33.16 13.99 -17.11
N LYS A 132 -33.09 13.80 -15.79
CA LYS A 132 -33.69 14.69 -14.78
C LYS A 132 -32.60 15.36 -13.96
N PRO A 133 -32.81 16.60 -13.49
CA PRO A 133 -31.90 17.20 -12.52
C PRO A 133 -31.93 16.41 -11.20
N LEU A 134 -30.82 16.44 -10.47
CA LEU A 134 -30.65 15.66 -9.24
C LEU A 134 -31.79 15.87 -8.23
N LYS A 135 -32.20 17.13 -8.00
CA LYS A 135 -33.30 17.47 -7.09
C LYS A 135 -34.63 16.80 -7.48
N GLU A 136 -34.91 16.66 -8.78
CA GLU A 136 -36.13 16.00 -9.27
C GLU A 136 -36.05 14.48 -9.23
N SER A 137 -34.84 13.89 -9.30
CA SER A 137 -34.66 12.45 -9.07
C SER A 137 -34.68 12.07 -7.59
N GLU A 138 -34.34 12.99 -6.67
CA GLU A 138 -34.32 12.72 -5.23
C GLU A 138 -35.72 12.70 -4.60
N GLY A 139 -36.61 13.60 -5.02
CA GLY A 139 -37.98 13.67 -4.52
C GLY A 139 -38.73 12.33 -4.53
N PRO A 140 -38.78 11.58 -5.66
CA PRO A 140 -39.42 10.27 -5.68
C PRO A 140 -38.71 9.24 -4.80
N VAL A 141 -37.38 9.26 -4.68
CA VAL A 141 -36.60 8.30 -3.86
C VAL A 141 -36.95 8.43 -2.37
N TYR A 142 -36.95 9.65 -1.84
CA TYR A 142 -37.25 9.92 -0.42
C TYR A 142 -38.74 10.11 -0.15
N CYS A 143 -39.58 9.72 -1.10
CA CYS A 143 -41.04 9.75 -0.96
C CYS A 143 -41.58 11.14 -0.53
N ASP A 144 -41.01 12.21 -1.09
CA ASP A 144 -41.54 13.56 -0.82
C ASP A 144 -42.98 13.64 -1.35
N VAL A 145 -43.90 14.02 -0.46
CA VAL A 145 -45.36 14.08 -0.71
C VAL A 145 -45.71 14.91 -1.95
N ARG A 146 -44.79 15.77 -2.39
CA ARG A 146 -44.94 16.65 -3.54
C ARG A 146 -44.78 15.96 -4.90
N LEU A 147 -44.24 14.74 -4.97
CA LEU A 147 -43.90 14.06 -6.22
C LEU A 147 -44.43 12.62 -6.24
N LEU A 148 -45.66 12.45 -6.73
CA LEU A 148 -46.24 11.13 -6.99
C LEU A 148 -45.94 10.72 -8.43
N PHE A 149 -45.52 9.47 -8.65
CA PHE A 149 -45.26 8.95 -9.99
C PHE A 149 -46.37 7.99 -10.40
N ILE A 150 -46.98 8.20 -11.56
CA ILE A 150 -47.93 7.25 -12.12
C ILE A 150 -47.15 6.12 -12.80
N ALA A 151 -47.15 4.97 -12.15
CA ALA A 151 -46.70 3.67 -12.63
C ALA A 151 -47.61 3.15 -13.75
N ARG A 152 -47.08 2.23 -14.56
CA ARG A 152 -47.81 1.62 -15.67
C ARG A 152 -49.18 1.06 -15.25
N PRO A 153 -50.18 1.07 -16.14
CA PRO A 153 -51.34 0.18 -16.00
C PRO A 153 -50.84 -1.27 -16.07
N ILE A 154 -51.20 -2.08 -15.07
CA ILE A 154 -51.10 -3.54 -15.17
C ILE A 154 -51.91 -3.95 -16.39
N ALA A 155 -51.30 -4.75 -17.27
CA ALA A 155 -51.65 -4.97 -18.69
C ALA A 155 -53.11 -5.39 -19.02
N ASN A 156 -54.02 -5.54 -18.05
CA ASN A 156 -55.36 -6.08 -18.28
C ASN A 156 -56.50 -5.05 -18.21
N LYS A 157 -56.24 -3.74 -17.97
CA LYS A 157 -57.25 -2.68 -18.15
C LYS A 157 -56.64 -1.37 -18.65
N PRO A 158 -57.18 -0.73 -19.72
CA PRO A 158 -56.75 0.58 -20.15
C PRO A 158 -57.25 1.64 -19.15
N THR A 159 -56.34 2.38 -18.53
CA THR A 159 -56.70 3.58 -17.78
C THR A 159 -56.93 4.75 -18.75
N SER A 160 -57.94 5.57 -18.47
CA SER A 160 -58.30 6.80 -19.21
C SER A 160 -57.21 7.88 -19.24
N LEU A 161 -56.12 7.73 -18.48
CA LEU A 161 -54.99 8.66 -18.43
C LEU A 161 -53.80 8.11 -19.23
N ARG A 162 -53.63 8.60 -20.46
CA ARG A 162 -52.49 8.30 -21.34
C ARG A 162 -51.19 9.01 -20.92
N SER A 163 -51.19 9.70 -19.78
CA SER A 163 -50.10 10.56 -19.30
C SER A 163 -49.07 9.79 -18.46
N ARG A 164 -47.81 9.80 -18.91
CA ARG A 164 -46.64 9.31 -18.16
C ARG A 164 -45.85 10.51 -17.63
N GLY A 165 -45.54 10.57 -16.34
CA GLY A 165 -44.68 11.62 -15.79
C GLY A 165 -44.70 11.79 -14.26
N PRO A 166 -43.74 12.56 -13.71
CA PRO A 166 -43.78 12.98 -12.31
C PRO A 166 -44.85 14.07 -12.09
N PHE A 167 -45.73 13.89 -11.11
CA PHE A 167 -46.77 14.87 -10.77
C PHE A 167 -46.31 15.75 -9.62
N LYS A 168 -46.31 17.08 -9.80
CA LYS A 168 -46.05 18.04 -8.73
C LYS A 168 -47.35 18.36 -7.98
N TYR A 169 -47.36 18.15 -6.67
CA TYR A 169 -48.53 18.35 -5.78
C TYR A 169 -48.91 19.83 -5.58
N GLU A 170 -48.12 20.77 -6.10
CA GLU A 170 -48.38 22.22 -6.00
C GLU A 170 -49.54 22.70 -6.87
N ILE A 171 -50.13 21.84 -7.70
CA ILE A 171 -51.42 22.16 -8.32
C ILE A 171 -52.51 21.79 -7.29
N GLN A 172 -52.97 22.81 -6.55
CA GLN A 172 -54.09 22.81 -5.60
C GLN A 172 -55.34 22.07 -6.12
N SER A 173 -55.44 21.87 -7.43
CA SER A 173 -56.56 21.29 -8.13
C SER A 173 -56.80 19.79 -7.86
N TRP A 174 -55.83 18.96 -7.45
CA TRP A 174 -56.06 17.49 -7.46
C TRP A 174 -56.62 16.88 -6.17
N ARG A 175 -56.46 17.55 -5.00
CA ARG A 175 -57.24 17.20 -3.80
C ARG A 175 -58.73 17.35 -4.07
N ASP A 176 -59.09 18.26 -4.98
CA ASP A 176 -60.46 18.50 -5.40
C ASP A 176 -60.82 17.64 -6.62
N ILE A 177 -59.96 17.48 -7.64
CA ILE A 177 -60.31 16.79 -8.89
C ILE A 177 -60.38 15.25 -8.76
N ILE A 178 -59.45 14.58 -8.08
CA ILE A 178 -59.43 13.10 -8.12
C ILE A 178 -60.62 12.43 -7.39
N PRO A 179 -61.09 12.95 -6.23
CA PRO A 179 -62.30 12.44 -5.59
C PRO A 179 -63.56 12.56 -6.46
N HIS A 180 -63.60 13.50 -7.42
CA HIS A 180 -64.73 13.64 -8.34
C HIS A 180 -64.79 12.54 -9.41
N TYR A 181 -63.64 11.91 -9.75
CA TYR A 181 -63.58 10.83 -10.75
C TYR A 181 -63.61 9.43 -10.13
N PHE A 182 -63.36 9.29 -8.83
CA PHE A 182 -63.30 7.99 -8.15
C PHE A 182 -64.00 8.03 -6.78
N SER A 183 -64.85 7.03 -6.49
CA SER A 183 -65.34 6.81 -5.13
C SER A 183 -64.17 6.60 -4.15
N ALA A 184 -64.34 6.90 -2.85
CA ALA A 184 -63.28 6.73 -1.85
C ALA A 184 -62.65 5.31 -1.85
N ARG A 185 -63.44 4.28 -2.19
CA ARG A 185 -62.95 2.89 -2.40
C ARG A 185 -62.24 2.70 -3.75
N GLY A 186 -62.71 3.34 -4.82
CA GLY A 186 -62.08 3.30 -6.15
C GLY A 186 -60.72 4.01 -6.20
N PHE A 187 -60.58 5.12 -5.47
CA PHE A 187 -59.31 5.86 -5.38
C PHE A 187 -58.22 5.06 -4.66
N GLY A 188 -58.57 4.30 -3.62
CA GLY A 188 -57.64 3.39 -2.95
C GLY A 188 -57.12 2.30 -3.91
N ALA A 189 -58.02 1.65 -4.65
CA ALA A 189 -57.65 0.63 -5.63
C ALA A 189 -56.82 1.20 -6.80
N PHE A 190 -57.12 2.41 -7.26
CA PHE A 190 -56.34 3.14 -8.27
C PHE A 190 -54.93 3.48 -7.77
N ARG A 191 -54.82 4.00 -6.55
CA ARG A 191 -53.54 4.38 -5.93
C ARG A 191 -52.59 3.20 -5.78
N HIS A 192 -53.09 2.03 -5.38
CA HIS A 192 -52.27 0.82 -5.25
C HIS A 192 -51.91 0.17 -6.60
N ARG A 193 -52.64 0.47 -7.68
CA ARG A 193 -52.41 -0.09 -9.01
C ARG A 193 -51.52 0.78 -9.89
N GLU A 194 -51.62 2.10 -9.77
CA GLU A 194 -51.06 3.03 -10.76
C GLU A 194 -50.14 4.08 -10.16
N ILE A 195 -49.97 4.17 -8.84
CA ILE A 195 -49.05 5.16 -8.24
C ILE A 195 -47.90 4.43 -7.55
N ALA A 196 -46.70 4.54 -8.12
CA ALA A 196 -45.47 4.09 -7.47
C ALA A 196 -44.79 5.25 -6.72
N THR A 197 -44.18 4.93 -5.59
CA THR A 197 -43.48 5.87 -4.72
C THR A 197 -42.16 5.26 -4.24
N GLY A 198 -41.13 6.06 -4.03
CA GLY A 198 -39.84 5.56 -3.52
C GLY A 198 -39.00 4.90 -4.61
N GLY A 199 -38.22 3.89 -4.20
CA GLY A 199 -37.42 3.08 -5.11
C GLY A 199 -38.25 2.28 -6.12
N ASP A 200 -39.50 1.93 -5.80
CA ASP A 200 -40.44 1.30 -6.75
C ASP A 200 -40.57 2.11 -8.04
N ALA A 201 -40.78 3.43 -7.91
CA ALA A 201 -40.96 4.34 -9.04
C ALA A 201 -39.69 4.48 -9.89
N ILE A 202 -38.51 4.48 -9.25
CA ILE A 202 -37.23 4.57 -9.95
C ILE A 202 -36.93 3.26 -10.68
N ARG A 203 -37.17 2.11 -10.05
CA ARG A 203 -37.00 0.79 -10.67
C ARG A 203 -37.85 0.68 -11.93
N GLU A 204 -39.14 1.01 -11.86
CA GLU A 204 -40.03 0.97 -13.02
C GLU A 204 -39.61 1.95 -14.13
N GLN A 205 -39.13 3.15 -13.76
CA GLN A 205 -38.61 4.11 -14.74
C GLN A 205 -37.38 3.55 -15.46
N LEU A 206 -36.47 2.89 -14.74
CA LEU A 206 -35.25 2.30 -15.30
C LEU A 206 -35.56 1.05 -16.15
N ALA A 207 -36.45 0.18 -15.68
CA ALA A 207 -36.93 -1.00 -16.42
C ALA A 207 -37.64 -0.62 -17.74
N GLY A 208 -38.31 0.54 -17.76
CA GLY A 208 -38.95 1.08 -18.95
C GLY A 208 -38.02 1.73 -19.98
N LEU A 209 -36.71 1.85 -19.71
CA LEU A 209 -35.76 2.48 -20.63
C LEU A 209 -35.30 1.51 -21.72
N ASN A 210 -35.47 1.89 -22.97
CA ASN A 210 -34.75 1.28 -24.08
C ASN A 210 -33.42 2.01 -24.28
N LEU A 211 -32.31 1.33 -23.96
CA LEU A 211 -30.96 1.89 -23.98
C LEU A 211 -30.49 2.30 -25.39
N GLN A 212 -30.88 1.56 -26.43
CA GLN A 212 -30.54 1.89 -27.83
C GLN A 212 -31.23 3.19 -28.26
N ILE A 213 -32.53 3.30 -28.04
CA ILE A 213 -33.31 4.51 -28.34
C ILE A 213 -32.76 5.72 -27.57
N LEU A 214 -32.36 5.50 -26.31
CA LEU A 214 -31.76 6.53 -25.47
C LEU A 214 -30.42 7.02 -26.03
N MET A 215 -29.58 6.10 -26.52
CA MET A 215 -28.30 6.42 -27.16
C MET A 215 -28.53 7.24 -28.44
N ASP A 216 -29.44 6.81 -29.32
CA ASP A 216 -29.75 7.50 -30.58
C ASP A 216 -30.30 8.92 -30.33
N ARG A 217 -31.22 9.06 -29.38
CA ARG A 217 -31.76 10.37 -28.98
C ARG A 217 -30.65 11.29 -28.47
N SER A 218 -29.74 10.77 -27.65
CA SER A 218 -28.64 11.54 -27.08
C SER A 218 -27.62 11.94 -28.14
N TYR A 219 -27.37 11.08 -29.13
CA TYR A 219 -26.51 11.37 -30.29
C TYR A 219 -27.12 12.47 -31.17
N MET A 220 -28.43 12.38 -31.45
CA MET A 220 -29.14 13.40 -32.22
C MET A 220 -29.17 14.75 -31.50
N GLU A 221 -29.39 14.77 -30.18
CA GLU A 221 -29.30 15.98 -29.36
C GLU A 221 -27.89 16.59 -29.43
N TRP A 222 -26.85 15.78 -29.28
CA TRP A 222 -25.47 16.22 -29.36
C TRP A 222 -25.13 16.82 -30.73
N LYS A 223 -25.55 16.16 -31.83
CA LYS A 223 -25.35 16.65 -33.21
C LYS A 223 -26.09 17.97 -33.47
N ARG A 224 -27.30 18.14 -32.92
CA ARG A 224 -28.06 19.41 -33.00
C ARG A 224 -27.33 20.54 -32.29
N LEU A 225 -26.85 20.29 -31.08
CA LEU A 225 -26.08 21.27 -30.30
C LEU A 225 -24.72 21.59 -30.96
N GLY A 226 -24.15 20.66 -31.74
CA GLY A 226 -22.94 20.89 -32.54
C GLY A 226 -23.12 21.92 -33.66
N LYS A 227 -24.34 22.05 -34.19
CA LYS A 227 -24.67 22.98 -35.29
C LYS A 227 -25.06 24.39 -34.83
N GLN A 228 -25.33 24.59 -33.53
CA GLN A 228 -25.59 25.92 -32.99
C GLN A 228 -24.28 26.73 -32.96
N LYS A 229 -24.25 27.85 -33.68
CA LYS A 229 -23.11 28.81 -33.66
C LYS A 229 -23.01 29.44 -32.26
N SER A 230 -21.78 29.77 -31.85
CA SER A 230 -21.50 30.44 -30.56
C SER A 230 -22.36 31.69 -30.40
N ALA A 231 -23.04 31.82 -29.27
CA ALA A 231 -24.03 32.88 -29.04
C ALA A 231 -23.38 34.25 -28.72
N GLY A 232 -22.06 34.37 -28.88
CA GLY A 232 -21.28 35.58 -28.54
C GLY A 232 -21.22 35.89 -27.04
N ASN A 233 -21.93 35.14 -26.20
CA ASN A 233 -21.96 35.27 -24.75
C ASN A 233 -21.32 34.05 -24.05
N GLY A 234 -20.30 34.28 -23.22
CA GLY A 234 -19.57 33.19 -22.55
C GLY A 234 -20.45 32.28 -21.67
N TRP A 235 -21.61 32.75 -21.22
CA TRP A 235 -22.56 31.96 -20.44
C TRP A 235 -23.41 31.00 -21.29
N GLY A 236 -23.85 31.42 -22.48
CA GLY A 236 -24.63 30.58 -23.40
C GLY A 236 -23.78 29.43 -23.95
N ASP A 237 -22.53 29.73 -24.32
CA ASP A 237 -21.60 28.73 -24.83
C ASP A 237 -21.26 27.68 -23.75
N ARG A 238 -21.06 28.10 -22.49
CA ARG A 238 -20.90 27.17 -21.35
C ARG A 238 -22.13 26.29 -21.12
N LYS A 239 -23.34 26.81 -21.31
CA LYS A 239 -24.59 26.05 -21.16
C LYS A 239 -24.72 24.99 -22.25
N ILE A 240 -24.42 25.35 -23.50
CA ILE A 240 -24.40 24.44 -24.64
C ILE A 240 -23.34 23.34 -24.40
N GLN A 241 -22.15 23.72 -23.95
CA GLN A 241 -21.07 22.76 -23.66
C GLN A 241 -21.47 21.77 -22.56
N ARG A 242 -22.03 22.25 -21.43
CA ARG A 242 -22.53 21.36 -20.36
C ARG A 242 -23.57 20.37 -20.86
N ARG A 243 -24.44 20.80 -21.79
CA ARG A 243 -25.47 19.94 -22.39
C ARG A 243 -24.86 18.92 -23.35
N LYS A 244 -23.85 19.30 -24.14
CA LYS A 244 -23.06 18.37 -24.96
C LYS A 244 -22.37 17.32 -24.08
N ASP A 245 -21.70 17.73 -23.01
CA ASP A 245 -21.01 16.82 -22.08
C ASP A 245 -22.00 15.88 -21.37
N PHE A 246 -23.20 16.37 -21.06
CA PHE A 246 -24.30 15.55 -20.53
C PHE A 246 -24.72 14.46 -21.54
N SER A 247 -24.97 14.82 -22.80
CA SER A 247 -25.34 13.84 -23.84
C SER A 247 -24.23 12.80 -24.04
N VAL A 248 -22.95 13.22 -24.03
CA VAL A 248 -21.80 12.30 -24.12
C VAL A 248 -21.75 11.33 -22.94
N ARG A 249 -21.89 11.83 -21.71
CA ARG A 249 -21.94 10.97 -20.51
C ARG A 249 -23.08 9.96 -20.60
N ARG A 250 -24.26 10.40 -21.02
CA ARG A 250 -25.45 9.54 -21.15
C ARG A 250 -25.26 8.44 -22.21
N MET A 251 -24.69 8.78 -23.37
CA MET A 251 -24.33 7.80 -24.40
C MET A 251 -23.31 6.78 -23.88
N LYS A 252 -22.25 7.25 -23.19
CA LYS A 252 -21.24 6.36 -22.59
C LYS A 252 -21.87 5.37 -21.61
N LEU A 253 -22.74 5.85 -20.70
CA LEU A 253 -23.44 4.97 -19.75
C LEU A 253 -24.29 3.92 -20.45
N ALA A 254 -25.13 4.32 -21.41
CA ALA A 254 -25.97 3.39 -22.16
C ALA A 254 -25.13 2.35 -22.92
N LYS A 255 -24.04 2.79 -23.56
CA LYS A 255 -23.09 1.90 -24.22
C LYS A 255 -22.48 0.87 -23.26
N HIS A 256 -22.09 1.29 -22.05
CA HIS A 256 -21.53 0.38 -21.06
C HIS A 256 -22.53 -0.69 -20.64
N PHE A 257 -23.78 -0.34 -20.33
CA PHE A 257 -24.83 -1.30 -19.98
C PHE A 257 -25.10 -2.31 -21.11
N LEU A 258 -25.15 -1.83 -22.36
CA LEU A 258 -25.32 -2.71 -23.52
C LEU A 258 -24.13 -3.66 -23.75
N GLN A 259 -22.91 -3.22 -23.46
CA GLN A 259 -21.71 -4.06 -23.61
C GLN A 259 -21.55 -5.08 -22.49
N THR A 260 -22.00 -4.78 -21.27
CA THR A 260 -21.79 -5.62 -20.10
C THR A 260 -22.93 -6.59 -19.81
N ASP A 261 -24.04 -6.48 -20.55
CA ASP A 261 -25.31 -7.18 -20.33
C ASP A 261 -25.83 -7.00 -18.89
N ILE A 262 -25.70 -5.78 -18.38
CA ILE A 262 -26.15 -5.37 -17.05
C ILE A 262 -27.39 -4.52 -17.21
N GLU A 263 -28.40 -4.78 -16.40
CA GLU A 263 -29.61 -3.98 -16.42
C GLU A 263 -29.51 -2.77 -15.47
N PRO A 264 -30.02 -1.59 -15.87
CA PRO A 264 -29.95 -0.40 -15.04
C PRO A 264 -30.80 -0.51 -13.77
N GLU A 265 -31.82 -1.38 -13.75
CA GLU A 265 -32.68 -1.59 -12.58
C GLU A 265 -31.96 -2.19 -11.38
N TRP A 266 -30.82 -2.86 -11.57
CA TRP A 266 -30.02 -3.43 -10.48
C TRP A 266 -29.36 -2.36 -9.60
N MET A 267 -29.43 -1.07 -9.97
CA MET A 267 -29.10 0.05 -9.08
C MET A 267 -30.13 0.24 -7.94
N VAL A 268 -31.29 -0.44 -8.02
CA VAL A 268 -32.32 -0.48 -6.98
C VAL A 268 -32.27 -1.85 -6.30
N LEU A 269 -31.98 -1.84 -5.00
CA LEU A 269 -31.85 -3.04 -4.18
C LEU A 269 -33.22 -3.55 -3.76
N CYS A 270 -33.50 -4.83 -4.01
CA CYS A 270 -34.66 -5.54 -3.50
C CYS A 270 -34.25 -6.48 -2.34
N PRO A 271 -33.28 -7.40 -2.52
CA PRO A 271 -32.55 -7.99 -1.41
C PRO A 271 -31.30 -7.15 -1.07
N LEU A 272 -31.08 -6.92 0.22
CA LEU A 272 -29.86 -6.28 0.73
C LEU A 272 -28.90 -7.35 1.27
N PRO A 273 -27.67 -7.48 0.76
CA PRO A 273 -26.70 -8.44 1.29
C PRO A 273 -26.25 -8.08 2.71
N VAL A 274 -26.08 -9.11 3.55
CA VAL A 274 -25.54 -9.01 4.90
C VAL A 274 -24.12 -9.57 4.93
N LEU A 275 -23.17 -8.76 5.39
CA LEU A 275 -21.78 -9.18 5.53
C LEU A 275 -21.63 -10.36 6.50
N PRO A 276 -20.60 -11.22 6.31
CA PRO A 276 -20.32 -12.33 7.20
C PRO A 276 -20.00 -11.81 8.63
N PRO A 277 -20.45 -12.49 9.70
CA PRO A 277 -20.31 -12.05 11.08
C PRO A 277 -18.87 -11.74 11.51
N GLU A 278 -17.90 -12.50 11.03
CA GLU A 278 -16.49 -12.32 11.39
C GLU A 278 -15.87 -11.03 10.83
N LEU A 279 -16.49 -10.43 9.81
CA LEU A 279 -16.09 -9.11 9.31
C LEU A 279 -16.70 -7.96 10.14
N ARG A 280 -17.62 -8.28 11.06
CA ARG A 280 -18.34 -7.35 11.93
C ARG A 280 -18.46 -7.92 13.36
N PRO A 281 -17.33 -8.20 14.03
CA PRO A 281 -17.32 -8.98 15.25
C PRO A 281 -18.03 -8.26 16.41
N ILE A 282 -18.48 -9.07 17.37
CA ILE A 282 -18.90 -8.64 18.71
C ILE A 282 -17.92 -9.27 19.68
N VAL A 283 -17.26 -8.44 20.49
CA VAL A 283 -16.21 -8.89 21.42
C VAL A 283 -16.65 -8.54 22.84
N GLN A 284 -16.58 -9.53 23.73
CA GLN A 284 -16.80 -9.33 25.15
C GLN A 284 -15.50 -8.90 25.81
N LEU A 285 -15.52 -7.77 26.52
CA LEU A 285 -14.40 -7.34 27.36
C LEU A 285 -14.46 -8.01 28.73
N GLY A 286 -13.31 -8.06 29.42
CA GLY A 286 -13.19 -8.54 30.79
C GLY A 286 -13.96 -7.61 31.74
N GLY A 287 -15.22 -7.93 31.99
CA GLY A 287 -16.18 -7.07 32.69
C GLY A 287 -17.63 -7.28 32.26
N GLY A 288 -17.87 -8.03 31.18
CA GLY A 288 -19.22 -8.34 30.69
C GLY A 288 -19.76 -7.34 29.66
N GLU A 289 -19.07 -6.23 29.45
CA GLU A 289 -19.37 -5.28 28.38
C GLU A 289 -19.13 -5.89 27.00
N LEU A 290 -20.09 -5.68 26.09
CA LEU A 290 -20.01 -6.14 24.70
C LEU A 290 -19.69 -4.95 23.80
N ILE A 291 -18.55 -5.02 23.09
CA ILE A 291 -18.22 -4.08 22.03
C ILE A 291 -18.74 -4.63 20.71
N THR A 292 -19.62 -3.87 20.05
CA THR A 292 -20.18 -4.19 18.74
C THR A 292 -19.57 -3.32 17.66
N SER A 293 -19.27 -3.87 16.48
CA SER A 293 -18.89 -3.05 15.33
C SER A 293 -20.05 -2.18 14.82
N ASP A 294 -19.78 -0.92 14.45
CA ASP A 294 -20.76 0.05 13.94
C ASP A 294 -21.74 -0.49 12.85
N PRO A 295 -21.30 -1.33 11.87
CA PRO A 295 -22.23 -1.87 10.88
C PRO A 295 -23.37 -2.72 11.47
N ASN A 296 -23.16 -3.36 12.62
CA ASN A 296 -24.21 -4.15 13.27
C ASN A 296 -25.37 -3.26 13.75
N GLU A 297 -25.06 -2.06 14.25
CA GLU A 297 -26.08 -1.10 14.66
C GLU A 297 -26.87 -0.54 13.48
N LEU A 298 -26.18 -0.29 12.37
CA LEU A 298 -26.80 0.14 11.11
C LEU A 298 -27.70 -0.97 10.53
N TYR A 299 -27.24 -2.23 10.52
CA TYR A 299 -28.07 -3.38 10.13
C TYR A 299 -29.30 -3.56 11.04
N ARG A 300 -29.13 -3.45 12.36
CA ARG A 300 -30.22 -3.53 13.34
C ARG A 300 -31.31 -2.52 13.02
N ARG A 301 -30.93 -1.29 12.67
CA ARG A 301 -31.86 -0.22 12.28
C ARG A 301 -32.56 -0.52 10.95
N VAL A 302 -31.87 -1.02 9.95
CA VAL A 302 -32.49 -1.44 8.67
C VAL A 302 -33.54 -2.53 8.90
N ILE A 303 -33.18 -3.59 9.62
CA ILE A 303 -34.09 -4.72 9.90
C ILE A 303 -35.31 -4.24 10.69
N TYR A 304 -35.10 -3.41 11.72
CA TYR A 304 -36.19 -2.88 12.54
C TYR A 304 -37.19 -2.06 11.70
N ARG A 305 -36.71 -1.13 10.87
CA ARG A 305 -37.56 -0.30 9.99
C ARG A 305 -38.26 -1.15 8.93
N ASN A 306 -37.58 -2.15 8.38
CA ASN A 306 -38.15 -3.06 7.40
C ASN A 306 -39.27 -3.93 7.97
N ASN A 307 -39.07 -4.48 9.17
CA ASN A 307 -40.09 -5.27 9.86
C ASN A 307 -41.30 -4.40 10.22
N THR A 308 -41.06 -3.18 10.71
CA THR A 308 -42.13 -2.21 11.00
C THR A 308 -42.96 -1.91 9.75
N LEU A 309 -42.31 -1.70 8.60
CA LEU A 309 -42.99 -1.49 7.33
C LEU A 309 -43.78 -2.74 6.89
N THR A 310 -43.20 -3.93 7.04
CA THR A 310 -43.83 -5.21 6.73
C THR A 310 -45.11 -5.41 7.56
N ASP A 311 -45.04 -5.15 8.86
CA ASP A 311 -46.19 -5.23 9.77
C ASP A 311 -47.30 -4.24 9.40
N LEU A 312 -46.93 -3.02 9.00
CA LEU A 312 -47.88 -2.01 8.54
C LEU A 312 -48.54 -2.39 7.20
N LEU A 313 -47.79 -2.99 6.28
CA LEU A 313 -48.33 -3.52 5.02
C LEU A 313 -49.26 -4.70 5.25
N ALA A 314 -48.95 -5.58 6.21
CA ALA A 314 -49.84 -6.67 6.61
C ALA A 314 -51.16 -6.16 7.24
N ARG A 315 -51.10 -5.06 8.01
CA ARG A 315 -52.25 -4.39 8.64
C ARG A 315 -52.95 -3.37 7.73
N SER A 316 -52.72 -3.43 6.42
CA SER A 316 -53.05 -2.40 5.42
C SER A 316 -54.52 -1.95 5.35
N ARG A 317 -55.50 -2.72 5.87
CA ARG A 317 -56.91 -2.28 5.90
C ARG A 317 -57.19 -1.08 6.82
N SER A 318 -56.36 -0.84 7.83
CA SER A 318 -56.55 0.23 8.82
C SER A 318 -55.44 1.28 8.85
N THR A 319 -54.39 1.13 8.02
CA THR A 319 -53.20 1.99 8.10
C THR A 319 -53.29 3.15 7.10
N PRO A 320 -53.19 4.42 7.56
CA PRO A 320 -53.10 5.57 6.66
C PRO A 320 -51.92 5.48 5.69
N GLY A 321 -52.18 5.70 4.39
CA GLY A 321 -51.12 5.63 3.36
C GLY A 321 -49.96 6.62 3.56
N GLY A 322 -50.19 7.74 4.26
CA GLY A 322 -49.12 8.68 4.64
C GLY A 322 -48.08 8.05 5.58
N LEU A 323 -48.51 7.19 6.53
CA LEU A 323 -47.59 6.49 7.43
C LEU A 323 -46.71 5.48 6.68
N VAL A 324 -47.28 4.78 5.68
CA VAL A 324 -46.52 3.84 4.84
C VAL A 324 -45.43 4.58 4.06
N ILE A 325 -45.74 5.74 3.49
CA ILE A 325 -44.78 6.60 2.77
C ILE A 325 -43.66 7.07 3.71
N CYS A 326 -44.00 7.52 4.92
CA CYS A 326 -43.00 7.89 5.93
C CYS A 326 -42.09 6.72 6.32
N GLN A 327 -42.63 5.52 6.49
CA GLN A 327 -41.82 4.34 6.80
C GLN A 327 -40.95 3.90 5.63
N LYS A 328 -41.45 3.96 4.38
CA LYS A 328 -40.62 3.72 3.17
C LYS A 328 -39.42 4.67 3.13
N LYS A 329 -39.63 5.95 3.45
CA LYS A 329 -38.53 6.94 3.58
C LYS A 329 -37.53 6.55 4.66
N LEU A 330 -37.99 6.14 5.84
CA LEU A 330 -37.10 5.72 6.93
C LEU A 330 -36.29 4.46 6.59
N VAL A 331 -36.85 3.52 5.82
CA VAL A 331 -36.12 2.36 5.30
C VAL A 331 -35.03 2.81 4.31
N GLN A 332 -35.36 3.70 3.38
CA GLN A 332 -34.37 4.27 2.45
C GLN A 332 -33.24 4.99 3.20
N GLU A 333 -33.56 5.83 4.19
CA GLU A 333 -32.56 6.53 5.01
C GLU A 333 -31.69 5.58 5.84
N ALA A 334 -32.25 4.47 6.34
CA ALA A 334 -31.49 3.47 7.07
C ALA A 334 -30.49 2.72 6.18
N VAL A 335 -30.89 2.37 4.94
CA VAL A 335 -29.98 1.72 3.98
C VAL A 335 -28.95 2.72 3.45
N ASP A 336 -29.31 3.98 3.23
CA ASP A 336 -28.36 5.03 2.87
C ASP A 336 -27.27 5.16 3.95
N ALA A 337 -27.64 5.21 5.23
CA ALA A 337 -26.68 5.28 6.33
C ALA A 337 -25.78 4.04 6.44
N LEU A 338 -26.30 2.85 6.12
CA LEU A 338 -25.49 1.63 6.08
C LEU A 338 -24.42 1.69 4.97
N LEU A 339 -24.80 2.16 3.78
CA LEU A 339 -23.92 2.19 2.61
C LEU A 339 -22.94 3.37 2.66
N ASP A 340 -23.43 4.58 2.96
CA ASP A 340 -22.66 5.83 2.96
C ASP A 340 -23.27 6.83 3.95
N ASN A 341 -22.80 6.79 5.20
CA ASN A 341 -23.35 7.61 6.29
C ASN A 341 -22.88 9.07 6.16
N GLY A 342 -23.83 10.01 6.12
CA GLY A 342 -23.53 11.44 6.02
C GLY A 342 -23.55 12.01 4.60
N ILE A 343 -23.72 11.18 3.56
CA ILE A 343 -23.91 11.68 2.19
C ILE A 343 -25.19 12.53 2.04
N ARG A 344 -26.17 12.32 2.93
CA ARG A 344 -27.42 13.09 3.00
C ARG A 344 -27.60 13.69 4.40
N GLY A 345 -27.23 14.96 4.52
CA GLY A 345 -27.51 15.75 5.72
C GLY A 345 -26.69 15.29 6.92
N GLN A 346 -27.32 15.24 8.10
CA GLN A 346 -26.63 14.86 9.33
C GLN A 346 -26.40 13.34 9.39
N PRO A 347 -25.17 12.88 9.68
CA PRO A 347 -24.88 11.46 9.81
C PRO A 347 -25.60 10.87 11.02
N MET A 348 -25.91 9.57 10.96
CA MET A 348 -26.39 8.84 12.13
C MET A 348 -25.25 8.68 13.14
N ARG A 349 -25.54 9.01 14.40
CA ARG A 349 -24.57 9.02 15.50
C ARG A 349 -24.99 8.07 16.62
N ASP A 350 -23.98 7.66 17.38
CA ASP A 350 -24.10 6.89 18.60
C ASP A 350 -24.57 7.74 19.79
N SER A 351 -24.84 7.10 20.94
CA SER A 351 -25.14 7.77 22.21
C SER A 351 -24.08 8.80 22.62
N HIS A 352 -22.83 8.61 22.19
CA HIS A 352 -21.70 9.52 22.45
C HIS A 352 -21.48 10.57 21.35
N ASP A 353 -22.48 10.85 20.52
CA ASP A 353 -22.42 11.79 19.38
C ASP A 353 -21.35 11.43 18.32
N ARG A 354 -20.77 10.23 18.36
CA ARG A 354 -19.84 9.74 17.33
C ARG A 354 -20.63 9.25 16.10
N PRO A 355 -20.32 9.67 14.86
CA PRO A 355 -20.96 9.10 13.67
C PRO A 355 -20.57 7.62 13.49
N TYR A 356 -21.55 6.78 13.16
CA TYR A 356 -21.28 5.37 12.85
C TYR A 356 -20.50 5.25 11.53
N LYS A 357 -19.47 4.40 11.49
CA LYS A 357 -18.73 4.09 10.26
C LYS A 357 -19.60 3.25 9.30
N SER A 358 -19.83 3.74 8.09
CA SER A 358 -20.56 3.05 7.01
C SER A 358 -19.65 2.13 6.18
N PHE A 359 -20.22 1.39 5.22
CA PHE A 359 -19.40 0.57 4.32
C PHE A 359 -18.47 1.38 3.42
N SER A 360 -18.88 2.57 3.01
CA SER A 360 -18.00 3.49 2.27
C SER A 360 -16.79 3.87 3.13
N ASP A 361 -17.01 4.20 4.41
CA ASP A 361 -15.93 4.59 5.34
C ASP A 361 -14.96 3.44 5.66
N VAL A 362 -15.45 2.20 5.64
CA VAL A 362 -14.59 1.00 5.84
C VAL A 362 -13.66 0.77 4.64
N ILE A 363 -14.04 1.22 3.44
CA ILE A 363 -13.27 1.05 2.21
C ILE A 363 -12.38 2.26 1.94
N GLU A 364 -12.92 3.47 2.10
CA GLU A 364 -12.28 4.75 1.80
C GLU A 364 -11.43 5.27 2.99
N GLY A 365 -10.57 6.26 2.72
CA GLY A 365 -9.77 6.91 3.76
C GLY A 365 -8.41 6.26 4.02
N LYS A 366 -7.65 6.86 4.96
CA LYS A 366 -6.31 6.39 5.36
C LYS A 366 -6.38 5.07 6.14
N GLU A 367 -7.35 4.97 7.04
CA GLU A 367 -7.71 3.77 7.81
C GLU A 367 -8.64 2.83 7.02
N GLY A 368 -8.89 3.13 5.74
CA GLY A 368 -9.70 2.29 4.88
C GLY A 368 -8.96 1.02 4.50
N ARG A 369 -9.72 -0.05 4.24
CA ARG A 369 -9.18 -1.39 3.93
C ARG A 369 -8.11 -1.37 2.84
N SER A 370 -8.30 -0.57 1.79
CA SER A 370 -7.38 -0.55 0.65
C SER A 370 -5.99 -0.02 1.04
N ARG A 371 -5.92 1.03 1.85
CA ARG A 371 -4.64 1.67 2.21
C ARG A 371 -3.98 1.00 3.41
N GLU A 372 -4.76 0.69 4.45
CA GLU A 372 -4.20 0.17 5.70
C GLU A 372 -3.91 -1.32 5.66
N ASN A 373 -4.73 -2.12 4.94
CA ASN A 373 -4.64 -3.58 4.98
C ASN A 373 -4.24 -4.23 3.67
N LEU A 374 -4.44 -3.61 2.50
CA LEU A 374 -4.06 -4.21 1.22
C LEU A 374 -2.70 -3.72 0.73
N LEU A 375 -2.47 -2.41 0.73
CA LEU A 375 -1.19 -1.81 0.31
C LEU A 375 -0.09 -1.95 1.37
N GLY A 376 -0.44 -1.84 2.65
CA GLY A 376 0.44 -2.13 3.77
C GLY A 376 -0.13 -3.25 4.64
N LYS A 377 0.74 -4.06 5.24
CA LYS A 377 0.35 -5.03 6.28
C LYS A 377 1.44 -5.10 7.33
N ARG A 378 1.03 -5.46 8.55
CA ARG A 378 1.97 -5.95 9.55
C ARG A 378 2.45 -7.33 9.09
N VAL A 379 3.76 -7.55 9.22
CA VAL A 379 4.42 -8.76 8.75
C VAL A 379 5.05 -9.49 9.93
N ASP A 380 4.90 -10.81 9.94
CA ASP A 380 5.64 -11.68 10.87
C ASP A 380 7.14 -11.68 10.51
N TYR A 381 7.98 -12.23 11.39
CA TYR A 381 9.45 -12.27 11.21
C TYR A 381 10.05 -10.87 10.96
N SER A 382 9.57 -9.89 11.73
CA SER A 382 10.08 -8.53 11.73
C SER A 382 10.42 -8.03 13.13
N GLY A 383 11.41 -7.15 13.21
CA GLY A 383 11.88 -6.53 14.44
C GLY A 383 12.20 -5.06 14.22
N ARG A 384 12.37 -4.29 15.30
CA ARG A 384 12.80 -2.89 15.24
C ARG A 384 13.75 -2.59 16.39
N SER A 385 14.82 -1.85 16.11
CA SER A 385 15.69 -1.31 17.16
C SER A 385 16.38 -0.04 16.70
N VAL A 386 17.01 0.65 17.66
CA VAL A 386 17.87 1.81 17.43
C VAL A 386 19.12 1.37 16.68
N ILE A 387 19.61 2.24 15.79
CA ILE A 387 20.85 2.00 15.04
C ILE A 387 22.06 2.69 15.68
N VAL A 388 23.22 2.07 15.50
CA VAL A 388 24.53 2.59 15.90
C VAL A 388 25.50 2.34 14.75
N VAL A 389 26.45 3.26 14.53
CA VAL A 389 27.47 3.10 13.49
C VAL A 389 28.42 1.95 13.84
N GLY A 390 28.65 1.05 12.87
CA GLY A 390 29.61 -0.04 12.96
C GLY A 390 30.74 0.13 11.94
N PRO A 391 31.77 0.95 12.21
CA PRO A 391 32.83 1.25 11.23
C PRO A 391 33.70 0.04 10.88
N SER A 392 33.78 -0.96 11.77
CA SER A 392 34.54 -2.20 11.53
C SER A 392 33.81 -3.21 10.65
N LEU A 393 32.53 -2.96 10.31
CA LEU A 393 31.75 -3.86 9.48
C LEU A 393 32.15 -3.68 8.01
N PRO A 394 32.15 -4.75 7.19
CA PRO A 394 32.17 -4.60 5.74
C PRO A 394 30.81 -4.16 5.22
N LEU A 395 30.79 -3.54 4.04
CA LEU A 395 29.58 -2.94 3.47
C LEU A 395 28.38 -3.88 3.39
N HIS A 396 28.61 -5.16 3.11
CA HIS A 396 27.59 -6.20 2.95
C HIS A 396 27.06 -6.78 4.26
N GLN A 397 27.60 -6.39 5.42
CA GLN A 397 27.21 -6.92 6.72
C GLN A 397 26.47 -5.91 7.59
N CYS A 398 25.64 -6.42 8.49
CA CYS A 398 25.03 -5.62 9.56
C CYS A 398 25.11 -6.37 10.89
N GLY A 399 25.24 -5.63 12.00
CA GLY A 399 25.18 -6.24 13.33
C GLY A 399 23.75 -6.36 13.83
N LEU A 400 23.30 -7.59 14.13
CA LEU A 400 22.00 -7.87 14.70
C LEU A 400 22.11 -8.27 16.19
N PRO A 401 21.35 -7.62 17.09
CA PRO A 401 21.32 -7.97 18.51
C PRO A 401 20.89 -9.40 18.77
N ARG A 402 21.53 -10.06 19.74
CA ARG A 402 21.18 -11.43 20.19
C ARG A 402 19.69 -11.60 20.53
N GLU A 403 19.10 -10.64 21.24
CA GLU A 403 17.68 -10.66 21.65
C GLU A 403 16.71 -10.60 20.46
N ILE A 404 17.07 -9.88 19.41
CA ILE A 404 16.22 -9.76 18.21
C ILE A 404 16.43 -10.98 17.31
N ALA A 405 17.67 -11.40 17.14
CA ALA A 405 18.03 -12.53 16.30
C ALA A 405 17.37 -13.84 16.76
N ILE A 406 17.32 -14.10 18.08
CA ILE A 406 16.72 -15.34 18.62
C ILE A 406 15.22 -15.45 18.33
N GLU A 407 14.48 -14.33 18.41
CA GLU A 407 13.05 -14.29 18.09
C GLU A 407 12.80 -14.37 16.58
N LEU A 408 13.55 -13.60 15.78
CA LEU A 408 13.42 -13.61 14.32
C LEU A 408 13.74 -14.97 13.71
N PHE A 409 14.74 -15.69 14.25
CA PHE A 409 15.16 -16.98 13.71
C PHE A 409 14.68 -18.17 14.55
N GLN A 410 13.73 -17.98 15.47
CA GLN A 410 13.33 -18.98 16.46
C GLN A 410 12.97 -20.34 15.83
N ALA A 411 12.17 -20.34 14.77
CA ALA A 411 11.78 -21.57 14.07
C ALA A 411 12.97 -22.32 13.47
N PHE A 412 13.96 -21.61 12.93
CA PHE A 412 15.16 -22.17 12.34
C PHE A 412 16.11 -22.71 13.40
N VAL A 413 16.23 -22.00 14.54
CA VAL A 413 17.01 -22.45 15.70
C VAL A 413 16.42 -23.74 16.28
N ILE A 414 15.09 -23.81 16.46
CA ILE A 414 14.43 -25.04 16.93
C ILE A 414 14.73 -26.22 16.00
N ARG A 415 14.64 -26.00 14.68
CA ARG A 415 15.01 -27.03 13.69
C ARG A 415 16.48 -27.43 13.80
N GLY A 416 17.38 -26.46 14.01
CA GLY A 416 18.81 -26.70 14.19
C GLY A 416 19.13 -27.55 15.43
N LEU A 417 18.49 -27.24 16.57
CA LEU A 417 18.64 -27.98 17.83
C LEU A 417 18.17 -29.44 17.71
N ILE A 418 17.03 -29.67 17.05
CA ILE A 418 16.50 -31.03 16.83
C ILE A 418 17.39 -31.81 15.88
N ARG A 419 17.84 -31.20 14.77
CA ARG A 419 18.69 -31.86 13.77
C ARG A 419 20.06 -32.27 14.31
N ARG A 420 20.61 -31.51 15.25
CA ARG A 420 21.90 -31.80 15.91
C ARG A 420 21.75 -32.67 17.16
N HIS A 421 20.54 -33.16 17.46
CA HIS A 421 20.22 -33.98 18.64
C HIS A 421 20.43 -33.30 20.01
N PHE A 422 20.50 -31.97 20.06
CA PHE A 422 20.53 -31.22 21.34
C PHE A 422 19.15 -31.19 22.01
N ALA A 423 18.06 -31.33 21.24
CA ALA A 423 16.70 -31.39 21.77
C ALA A 423 15.89 -32.53 21.13
N PRO A 424 15.17 -33.35 21.91
CA PRO A 424 14.39 -34.46 21.38
C PRO A 424 13.06 -34.03 20.73
N ASN A 425 12.47 -32.91 21.17
CA ASN A 425 11.17 -32.45 20.70
C ASN A 425 11.03 -30.92 20.70
N LEU A 426 9.97 -30.41 20.06
CA LEU A 426 9.69 -28.98 19.95
C LEU A 426 9.60 -28.27 21.31
N ARG A 427 9.01 -28.92 22.32
CA ARG A 427 8.83 -28.33 23.65
C ARG A 427 10.16 -28.18 24.38
N ALA A 428 11.00 -29.20 24.34
CA ALA A 428 12.35 -29.19 24.91
C ALA A 428 13.21 -28.11 24.25
N ALA A 429 13.19 -28.03 22.91
CA ALA A 429 13.89 -26.98 22.17
C ALA A 429 13.42 -25.56 22.57
N LYS A 430 12.11 -25.37 22.76
CA LYS A 430 11.56 -24.10 23.28
C LYS A 430 11.99 -23.80 24.71
N SER A 431 12.15 -24.81 25.57
CA SER A 431 12.69 -24.61 26.92
C SER A 431 14.15 -24.15 26.86
N ILE A 432 15.00 -24.86 26.11
CA ILE A 432 16.42 -24.51 25.93
C ILE A 432 16.60 -23.07 25.42
N ILE A 433 15.75 -22.64 24.48
CA ILE A 433 15.73 -21.25 23.97
C ILE A 433 15.32 -20.25 25.05
N ARG A 434 14.28 -20.57 25.84
CA ARG A 434 13.82 -19.71 26.95
C ARG A 434 14.88 -19.56 28.03
N ASP A 435 15.61 -20.65 28.30
CA ASP A 435 16.64 -20.73 29.33
C ASP A 435 17.99 -20.12 28.85
N LYS A 436 18.08 -19.72 27.56
CA LYS A 436 19.21 -19.01 26.92
C LYS A 436 20.56 -19.71 27.06
N GLU A 437 20.57 -21.04 26.93
CA GLU A 437 21.79 -21.85 26.98
C GLU A 437 22.83 -21.41 25.93
N PRO A 438 24.15 -21.51 26.22
CA PRO A 438 25.21 -21.04 25.33
C PRO A 438 25.21 -21.73 23.95
N ILE A 439 24.78 -23.00 23.90
CA ILE A 439 24.65 -23.80 22.67
C ILE A 439 23.71 -23.12 21.65
N VAL A 440 22.70 -22.38 22.13
CA VAL A 440 21.75 -21.67 21.28
C VAL A 440 22.45 -20.62 20.41
N TRP A 441 23.47 -19.94 20.94
CA TRP A 441 24.20 -18.90 20.22
C TRP A 441 25.03 -19.48 19.08
N GLU A 442 25.67 -20.63 19.29
CA GLU A 442 26.42 -21.34 18.25
C GLU A 442 25.51 -21.82 17.13
N VAL A 443 24.35 -22.39 17.48
CA VAL A 443 23.35 -22.82 16.49
C VAL A 443 22.78 -21.62 15.74
N LEU A 444 22.48 -20.52 16.44
CA LEU A 444 21.98 -19.30 15.84
C LEU A 444 22.98 -18.69 14.85
N GLN A 445 24.27 -18.63 15.21
CA GLN A 445 25.31 -18.14 14.32
C GLN A 445 25.41 -18.99 13.04
N GLY A 446 25.33 -20.31 13.18
CA GLY A 446 25.30 -21.23 12.03
C GLY A 446 24.05 -21.10 11.16
N VAL A 447 22.89 -20.79 11.74
CA VAL A 447 21.64 -20.55 11.00
C VAL A 447 21.68 -19.21 10.26
N MET A 448 22.24 -18.18 10.87
CA MET A 448 22.35 -16.85 10.27
C MET A 448 23.38 -16.80 9.15
N GLN A 449 24.38 -17.69 9.17
CA GLN A 449 25.41 -17.74 8.14
C GLN A 449 24.79 -18.03 6.77
N GLY A 450 24.96 -17.08 5.85
CA GLY A 450 24.38 -17.13 4.51
C GLY A 450 22.92 -16.70 4.44
N HIS A 451 22.18 -16.51 5.54
CA HIS A 451 20.78 -16.06 5.50
C HIS A 451 20.71 -14.53 5.52
N PRO A 452 20.37 -13.84 4.41
CA PRO A 452 20.34 -12.38 4.38
C PRO A 452 19.16 -11.83 5.18
N VAL A 453 19.32 -10.63 5.74
CA VAL A 453 18.24 -9.86 6.36
C VAL A 453 18.08 -8.53 5.64
N SER A 454 16.86 -8.00 5.60
CA SER A 454 16.59 -6.70 5.03
C SER A 454 16.43 -5.67 6.14
N LEU A 455 17.16 -4.56 6.04
CA LEU A 455 16.98 -3.39 6.90
C LEU A 455 16.15 -2.34 6.17
N ASN A 456 15.27 -1.67 6.90
CA ASN A 456 14.39 -0.62 6.38
C ASN A 456 14.35 0.58 7.36
N ARG A 457 14.53 1.79 6.83
CA ARG A 457 14.28 3.03 7.57
C ARG A 457 13.04 3.74 7.01
N ALA A 458 12.13 4.12 7.92
CA ALA A 458 10.98 4.95 7.56
C ALA A 458 11.33 6.45 7.74
N PRO A 459 10.88 7.34 6.83
CA PRO A 459 10.11 7.08 5.62
C PRO A 459 10.94 6.49 4.48
N THR A 460 10.41 5.47 3.79
CA THR A 460 11.07 4.84 2.64
C THR A 460 10.79 5.65 1.37
N LEU A 461 11.68 6.60 1.03
CA LEU A 461 11.48 7.52 -0.11
C LEU A 461 11.85 6.90 -1.46
N HIS A 462 12.81 5.98 -1.48
CA HIS A 462 13.29 5.31 -2.69
C HIS A 462 13.78 3.90 -2.37
N ARG A 463 14.12 3.12 -3.40
CA ARG A 463 14.47 1.69 -3.24
C ARG A 463 15.58 1.44 -2.21
N LEU A 464 16.60 2.30 -2.14
CA LEU A 464 17.72 2.16 -1.20
C LEU A 464 17.36 2.41 0.27
N GLY A 465 16.13 2.87 0.56
CA GLY A 465 15.61 2.88 1.92
C GLY A 465 15.33 1.48 2.47
N ILE A 466 15.46 0.45 1.63
CA ILE A 466 15.46 -0.96 2.00
C ILE A 466 16.67 -1.64 1.34
N GLN A 467 17.58 -2.21 2.13
CA GLN A 467 18.71 -2.98 1.61
C GLN A 467 18.91 -4.28 2.40
N ALA A 468 19.51 -5.26 1.74
CA ALA A 468 19.85 -6.55 2.32
C ALA A 468 21.31 -6.58 2.81
N PHE A 469 21.51 -7.28 3.91
CA PHE A 469 22.80 -7.47 4.56
C PHE A 469 22.93 -8.90 5.06
N GLN A 470 24.17 -9.37 5.16
CA GLN A 470 24.51 -10.57 5.90
C GLN A 470 24.56 -10.21 7.39
N PRO A 471 23.69 -10.78 8.24
CA PRO A 471 23.68 -10.44 9.65
C PRO A 471 24.84 -11.11 10.38
N ILE A 472 25.45 -10.37 11.30
CA ILE A 472 26.40 -10.88 12.29
C ILE A 472 25.81 -10.68 13.69
N LEU A 473 26.03 -11.62 14.60
CA LEU A 473 25.57 -11.47 15.97
C LEU A 473 26.44 -10.46 16.71
N VAL A 474 25.78 -9.47 17.33
CA VAL A 474 26.45 -8.47 18.17
C VAL A 474 25.88 -8.46 19.58
N GLU A 475 26.74 -8.09 20.53
CA GLU A 475 26.34 -7.84 21.91
C GLU A 475 25.69 -6.46 22.03
N GLY A 476 24.71 -6.36 22.95
CA GLY A 476 23.87 -5.17 23.13
C GLY A 476 22.51 -5.29 22.45
N ARG A 477 21.79 -4.17 22.37
CA ARG A 477 20.42 -4.08 21.84
C ARG A 477 20.27 -3.27 20.56
N ALA A 478 21.32 -2.58 20.13
CA ALA A 478 21.32 -1.73 18.94
C ALA A 478 21.79 -2.47 17.69
N ILE A 479 21.19 -2.13 16.55
CA ILE A 479 21.60 -2.64 15.24
C ILE A 479 22.85 -1.88 14.79
N ARG A 480 23.92 -2.59 14.41
CA ARG A 480 25.11 -1.93 13.87
C ARG A 480 25.00 -1.79 12.36
N LEU A 481 25.10 -0.56 11.86
CA LEU A 481 24.99 -0.22 10.45
C LEU A 481 26.31 0.30 9.90
N HIS A 482 26.61 -0.04 8.65
CA HIS A 482 27.79 0.48 7.97
C HIS A 482 27.65 1.99 7.65
N PRO A 483 28.66 2.84 7.90
CA PRO A 483 28.53 4.29 7.69
C PRO A 483 28.22 4.69 6.22
N LEU A 484 28.82 4.02 5.23
CA LEU A 484 28.58 4.31 3.80
C LEU A 484 27.14 4.04 3.31
N VAL A 485 26.32 3.26 4.03
CA VAL A 485 24.91 3.06 3.62
C VAL A 485 23.98 4.10 4.24
N CYS A 486 24.43 4.86 5.23
CA CYS A 486 23.63 5.88 5.90
C CYS A 486 23.09 6.92 4.93
N GLY A 487 23.86 7.30 3.90
CA GLY A 487 23.39 8.21 2.84
C GLY A 487 22.18 7.67 2.07
N GLY A 488 22.13 6.35 1.80
CA GLY A 488 21.00 5.70 1.14
C GLY A 488 19.76 5.55 2.04
N PHE A 489 19.94 5.39 3.35
CA PHE A 489 18.81 5.38 4.29
C PHE A 489 18.38 6.78 4.76
N ASN A 490 19.18 7.81 4.44
CA ASN A 490 19.13 9.13 5.06
C ASN A 490 19.18 9.05 6.60
N ALA A 491 19.98 8.12 7.13
CA ALA A 491 20.00 7.74 8.54
C ALA A 491 21.11 8.46 9.31
N ASP A 492 20.79 8.90 10.52
CA ASP A 492 21.73 9.42 11.52
C ASP A 492 21.75 8.53 12.77
N SER A 493 22.62 8.83 13.74
CA SER A 493 22.78 8.04 14.98
C SER A 493 22.42 8.86 16.21
N ASP A 494 21.33 9.63 16.12
CA ASP A 494 20.78 10.46 17.19
C ASP A 494 19.61 9.79 17.96
N GLY A 495 19.23 8.57 17.56
CA GLY A 495 18.06 7.86 18.09
C GLY A 495 17.21 7.18 17.02
N ASP A 496 17.58 7.37 15.75
CA ASP A 496 17.01 6.69 14.60
C ASP A 496 16.82 5.18 14.79
N GLN A 497 15.70 4.66 14.27
CA GLN A 497 15.32 3.26 14.38
C GLN A 497 15.16 2.64 13.00
N MET A 498 15.62 1.39 12.86
CA MET A 498 15.41 0.60 11.64
C MET A 498 14.62 -0.67 11.93
N ALA A 499 13.77 -1.02 10.98
CA ALA A 499 13.08 -2.30 10.95
C ALA A 499 13.97 -3.36 10.28
N VAL A 500 13.90 -4.59 10.78
CA VAL A 500 14.56 -5.77 10.26
C VAL A 500 13.50 -6.73 9.75
N HIS A 501 13.69 -7.30 8.57
CA HIS A 501 12.81 -8.31 7.97
C HIS A 501 13.62 -9.52 7.52
N VAL A 502 13.11 -10.73 7.81
CA VAL A 502 13.77 -11.98 7.40
C VAL A 502 13.07 -12.59 6.19
N PRO A 503 13.73 -12.69 5.01
CA PRO A 503 13.19 -13.40 3.86
C PRO A 503 13.15 -14.91 4.14
N LEU A 504 11.96 -15.52 4.02
CA LEU A 504 11.77 -16.94 4.36
C LEU A 504 11.97 -17.88 3.17
N SER A 505 11.33 -17.57 2.03
CA SER A 505 11.39 -18.43 0.84
C SER A 505 12.75 -18.34 0.15
N LEU A 506 13.11 -19.38 -0.61
CA LEU A 506 14.38 -19.40 -1.33
C LEU A 506 14.44 -18.32 -2.41
N GLU A 507 13.31 -18.02 -3.05
CA GLU A 507 13.18 -16.95 -4.04
C GLU A 507 13.40 -15.59 -3.38
N ALA A 508 12.77 -15.33 -2.23
CA ALA A 508 12.96 -14.08 -1.50
C ALA A 508 14.41 -13.92 -1.01
N GLN A 509 15.05 -15.00 -0.58
CA GLN A 509 16.47 -14.98 -0.21
C GLN A 509 17.38 -14.72 -1.43
N ALA A 510 17.05 -15.29 -2.60
CA ALA A 510 17.79 -15.06 -3.83
C ALA A 510 17.63 -13.63 -4.34
N GLU A 511 16.40 -13.08 -4.33
CA GLU A 511 16.14 -11.68 -4.65
C GLU A 511 16.88 -10.74 -3.71
N ALA A 512 16.87 -11.02 -2.40
CA ALA A 512 17.63 -10.25 -1.44
C ALA A 512 19.13 -10.25 -1.81
N ARG A 513 19.71 -11.44 -2.08
CA ARG A 513 21.11 -11.64 -2.47
C ARG A 513 21.52 -10.90 -3.75
N LEU A 514 20.74 -11.07 -4.81
CA LEU A 514 21.12 -10.61 -6.15
C LEU A 514 20.76 -9.13 -6.37
N LEU A 515 19.63 -8.68 -5.83
CA LEU A 515 19.06 -7.37 -6.18
C LEU A 515 19.17 -6.36 -5.04
N MET A 516 19.11 -6.78 -3.78
CA MET A 516 18.95 -5.86 -2.65
C MET A 516 20.22 -5.68 -1.80
N PHE A 517 21.28 -6.47 -1.99
CA PHE A 517 22.48 -6.34 -1.18
C PHE A 517 23.06 -4.93 -1.27
N SER A 518 23.60 -4.43 -0.15
CA SER A 518 24.19 -3.09 -0.09
C SER A 518 25.37 -2.92 -1.07
N HIS A 519 26.23 -3.93 -1.22
CA HIS A 519 27.40 -3.85 -2.09
C HIS A 519 27.09 -3.86 -3.59
N THR A 520 25.91 -4.33 -4.01
CA THR A 520 25.46 -4.27 -5.41
C THR A 520 24.76 -2.93 -5.72
N ASN A 521 24.34 -2.20 -4.70
CA ASN A 521 23.51 -1.00 -4.81
C ASN A 521 24.26 0.27 -4.40
N LEU A 522 25.38 0.55 -5.08
CA LEU A 522 26.24 1.70 -4.78
C LEU A 522 25.79 3.01 -5.42
N LEU A 523 24.98 2.94 -6.49
CA LEU A 523 24.60 4.08 -7.32
C LEU A 523 23.15 4.52 -7.07
N SER A 524 22.91 5.82 -7.24
CA SER A 524 21.59 6.42 -7.28
C SER A 524 20.82 5.94 -8.50
N PRO A 525 19.62 5.37 -8.34
CA PRO A 525 18.79 4.98 -9.47
C PRO A 525 18.28 6.17 -10.29
N ALA A 526 18.25 7.36 -9.69
CA ALA A 526 17.70 8.56 -10.31
C ALA A 526 18.72 9.28 -11.21
N ILE A 527 19.98 9.37 -10.77
CA ILE A 527 21.02 10.19 -11.42
C ILE A 527 22.13 9.32 -12.00
N GLY A 528 22.40 8.15 -11.41
CA GLY A 528 23.57 7.32 -11.71
C GLY A 528 24.80 7.65 -10.86
N ASP A 529 24.76 8.73 -10.09
CA ASP A 529 25.86 9.13 -9.18
C ASP A 529 26.02 8.14 -8.00
N PRO A 530 27.24 7.97 -7.48
CA PRO A 530 27.48 7.11 -6.32
C PRO A 530 26.84 7.70 -5.05
N ILE A 531 26.12 6.87 -4.31
CA ILE A 531 25.51 7.24 -3.01
C ILE A 531 26.39 6.77 -1.85
N SER A 532 26.98 5.58 -1.97
CA SER A 532 27.90 5.05 -0.96
C SER A 532 29.30 5.64 -1.12
N VAL A 533 29.39 6.94 -0.89
CA VAL A 533 30.63 7.71 -0.93
C VAL A 533 31.12 8.04 0.49
N PRO A 534 32.44 8.22 0.70
CA PRO A 534 32.97 8.78 1.94
C PRO A 534 32.25 10.09 2.29
N THR A 535 31.83 10.25 3.54
CA THR A 535 31.17 11.44 4.08
C THR A 535 31.85 11.88 5.37
N GLN A 536 31.69 13.16 5.72
CA GLN A 536 32.10 13.75 7.00
C GLN A 536 33.51 13.32 7.44
N ASP A 537 33.63 12.48 8.47
CA ASP A 537 34.90 12.03 9.06
C ASP A 537 35.82 11.36 8.04
N MET A 538 35.27 10.54 7.14
CA MET A 538 36.07 9.88 6.10
C MET A 538 36.65 10.90 5.14
N LEU A 539 35.85 11.89 4.71
CA LEU A 539 36.34 12.96 3.84
C LEU A 539 37.37 13.83 4.55
N LEU A 540 37.15 14.17 5.82
CA LEU A 540 38.10 14.96 6.60
C LEU A 540 39.45 14.24 6.75
N GLY A 541 39.42 12.94 7.05
CA GLY A 541 40.63 12.12 7.14
C GLY A 541 41.38 12.04 5.81
N LEU A 542 40.66 11.78 4.71
CA LEU A 542 41.25 11.74 3.36
C LEU A 542 41.77 13.12 2.93
N TYR A 543 41.08 14.19 3.29
CA TYR A 543 41.50 15.56 3.00
C TYR A 543 42.80 15.88 3.73
N ILE A 544 42.85 15.69 5.06
CA ILE A 544 44.08 15.91 5.85
C ILE A 544 45.24 15.07 5.31
N LEU A 545 44.97 13.83 4.87
CA LEU A 545 45.98 12.97 4.28
C LEU A 545 46.50 13.48 2.93
N THR A 546 45.66 14.14 2.12
CA THR A 546 46.01 14.56 0.74
C THR A 546 46.39 16.04 0.60
N VAL A 547 46.14 16.84 1.63
CA VAL A 547 46.55 18.25 1.71
C VAL A 547 48.07 18.35 1.56
N GLY A 548 48.51 19.14 0.59
CA GLY A 548 49.90 19.52 0.41
C GLY A 548 50.11 20.99 0.76
N ASN A 549 51.33 21.34 1.21
CA ASN A 549 51.70 22.75 1.39
C ASN A 549 51.67 23.50 0.05
N ASN A 550 50.74 24.47 -0.10
CA ASN A 550 50.47 25.27 -1.32
C ASN A 550 51.63 26.14 -1.81
N GLN A 551 52.78 26.11 -1.15
CA GLN A 551 53.89 26.98 -1.50
C GLN A 551 54.58 26.64 -2.84
N GLY A 552 54.14 25.60 -3.56
CA GLY A 552 54.64 25.32 -4.92
C GLY A 552 56.17 25.13 -4.97
N ILE A 553 56.80 25.28 -6.14
CA ILE A 553 58.28 25.36 -6.24
C ILE A 553 58.80 26.71 -5.68
N TYR A 554 57.88 27.66 -5.50
CA TYR A 554 58.14 29.05 -5.13
C TYR A 554 58.33 29.30 -3.62
N GLY A 555 58.00 28.33 -2.77
CA GLY A 555 57.94 28.47 -1.30
C GLY A 555 59.22 28.88 -0.60
N ASN A 556 60.37 28.66 -1.24
CA ASN A 556 61.67 29.06 -0.71
C ASN A 556 62.35 30.16 -1.55
N ARG A 557 61.68 30.77 -2.54
CA ARG A 557 62.32 31.78 -3.42
C ARG A 557 62.07 33.23 -3.00
N TYR A 558 61.01 33.53 -2.25
CA TYR A 558 60.58 34.92 -1.98
C TYR A 558 60.32 35.28 -0.50
N HIS A 559 60.98 34.62 0.46
CA HIS A 559 60.99 35.09 1.86
C HIS A 559 62.41 35.52 2.28
N PRO A 560 62.85 36.77 2.00
CA PRO A 560 64.20 37.21 2.36
C PRO A 560 64.33 37.69 3.80
N TYR A 561 63.23 37.86 4.55
CA TYR A 561 63.28 38.78 5.71
C TYR A 561 63.37 38.17 7.11
N TYR A 562 63.25 36.84 7.30
CA TYR A 562 63.43 36.27 8.63
C TYR A 562 63.99 34.84 8.58
N SER A 563 65.30 34.69 8.40
CA SER A 563 66.10 33.73 9.18
C SER A 563 67.59 34.02 9.01
N LYS A 564 68.24 34.31 10.14
CA LYS A 564 69.70 34.53 10.23
C LYS A 564 70.47 33.20 10.34
N TYR A 565 69.90 32.10 9.87
CA TYR A 565 70.49 30.77 9.91
C TYR A 565 70.59 30.23 8.48
N LYS A 566 71.85 30.03 8.05
CA LYS A 566 72.32 29.30 6.88
C LYS A 566 71.23 28.65 6.02
N ILE A 567 71.07 29.19 4.81
CA ILE A 567 70.43 28.52 3.67
C ILE A 567 71.23 27.26 3.36
N PHE A 568 70.88 26.15 4.01
CA PHE A 568 71.07 24.85 3.38
C PHE A 568 70.05 24.79 2.25
N SER A 569 70.53 24.60 1.03
CA SER A 569 69.69 24.12 -0.06
C SER A 569 69.11 22.77 0.37
N CYS A 570 67.93 22.77 1.00
CA CYS A 570 67.23 21.54 1.32
C CYS A 570 66.79 20.92 -0.01
N LYS A 571 67.65 20.10 -0.62
CA LYS A 571 67.28 19.17 -1.67
C LYS A 571 66.09 18.39 -1.14
N LYS A 572 64.92 18.55 -1.78
CA LYS A 572 63.75 17.73 -1.46
C LYS A 572 64.13 16.26 -1.61
N PRO A 573 63.76 15.39 -0.66
CA PRO A 573 64.14 13.99 -0.69
C PRO A 573 63.52 13.31 -1.91
N SER A 574 64.33 12.47 -2.57
CA SER A 574 63.94 11.68 -3.74
C SER A 574 63.86 10.20 -3.38
N PHE A 575 62.75 9.55 -3.71
CA PHE A 575 62.49 8.14 -3.43
C PHE A 575 62.31 7.34 -4.73
N TYR A 576 62.73 6.08 -4.70
CA TYR A 576 62.59 5.15 -5.83
C TYR A 576 61.26 4.40 -5.79
N SER A 577 60.82 3.97 -4.60
CA SER A 577 59.58 3.23 -4.39
C SER A 577 58.63 3.92 -3.40
N TYR A 578 57.34 3.54 -3.43
CA TYR A 578 56.36 3.89 -2.42
C TYR A 578 56.80 3.40 -1.03
N ASP A 579 57.37 2.19 -0.97
CA ASP A 579 57.85 1.58 0.28
C ASP A 579 58.99 2.38 0.91
N ASP A 580 59.89 2.94 0.11
CA ASP A 580 61.01 3.74 0.60
C ASP A 580 60.51 5.03 1.25
N ALA A 581 59.52 5.68 0.63
CA ALA A 581 58.92 6.91 1.12
C ALA A 581 58.13 6.66 2.42
N LEU A 582 57.36 5.57 2.48
CA LEU A 582 56.63 5.15 3.67
C LEU A 582 57.57 4.71 4.80
N GLY A 583 58.64 3.99 4.47
CA GLY A 583 59.70 3.60 5.41
C GLY A 583 60.40 4.82 6.02
N ALA A 584 60.69 5.84 5.22
CA ALA A 584 61.26 7.10 5.70
C ALA A 584 60.30 7.85 6.64
N HIS A 585 59.00 7.80 6.36
CA HIS A 585 57.97 8.35 7.26
C HIS A 585 57.86 7.58 8.57
N TRP A 586 57.88 6.24 8.55
CA TRP A 586 57.89 5.43 9.78
C TRP A 586 59.13 5.69 10.65
N GLN A 587 60.26 6.00 10.03
CA GLN A 587 61.47 6.44 10.72
C GLN A 587 61.42 7.91 11.20
N LYS A 588 60.27 8.59 11.04
CA LYS A 588 60.03 10.01 11.37
C LYS A 588 61.01 10.98 10.70
N ARG A 589 61.52 10.63 9.51
CA ARG A 589 62.41 11.52 8.73
C ARG A 589 61.64 12.53 7.89
N ILE A 590 60.37 12.25 7.61
CA ILE A 590 59.50 12.99 6.69
C ILE A 590 58.08 13.01 7.25
N GLU A 591 57.44 14.17 7.23
CA GLU A 591 56.05 14.38 7.66
C GLU A 591 55.06 14.11 6.49
N LEU A 592 53.78 13.86 6.79
CA LEU A 592 52.79 13.41 5.79
C LEU A 592 52.53 14.44 4.68
N ASP A 593 52.59 15.72 5.02
CA ASP A 593 52.33 16.89 4.16
C ASP A 593 53.58 17.40 3.44
N SER A 594 54.76 16.90 3.83
CA SER A 594 56.02 17.39 3.30
C SER A 594 56.24 16.94 1.83
N PRO A 595 56.65 17.86 0.94
CA PRO A 595 56.79 17.56 -0.48
C PRO A 595 58.07 16.76 -0.77
N LEU A 596 57.94 15.69 -1.54
CA LEU A 596 59.03 14.81 -1.97
C LEU A 596 59.00 14.56 -3.49
N TRP A 597 60.09 14.02 -4.02
CA TRP A 597 60.18 13.53 -5.39
C TRP A 597 60.07 12.00 -5.41
N LEU A 598 59.19 11.46 -6.23
CA LEU A 598 58.98 10.03 -6.36
C LEU A 598 59.27 9.59 -7.79
N ARG A 599 60.10 8.57 -7.97
CA ARG A 599 60.42 8.05 -9.30
C ARG A 599 59.17 7.46 -9.94
N TRP A 600 58.91 7.84 -11.17
CA TRP A 600 57.79 7.39 -11.98
C TRP A 600 58.27 6.58 -13.19
N GLY A 601 57.45 5.64 -13.63
CA GLY A 601 57.75 4.79 -14.78
C GLY A 601 57.79 5.58 -16.09
N VAL A 602 58.82 5.36 -16.91
CA VAL A 602 59.08 6.10 -18.17
C VAL A 602 57.99 5.87 -19.25
N GLY A 603 57.10 4.88 -19.07
CA GLY A 603 55.98 4.57 -19.97
C GLY A 603 54.57 4.92 -19.43
N LEU A 604 54.47 5.50 -18.24
CA LEU A 604 53.18 5.81 -17.62
C LEU A 604 52.78 7.26 -17.91
N ARG A 605 51.56 7.48 -18.39
CA ARG A 605 51.04 8.83 -18.69
C ARG A 605 50.96 9.68 -17.41
N ILE A 606 51.49 10.89 -17.49
CA ILE A 606 51.31 11.94 -16.49
C ILE A 606 50.10 12.77 -16.93
N ILE A 607 49.11 12.94 -16.06
CA ILE A 607 47.96 13.80 -16.30
C ILE A 607 48.11 15.00 -15.36
N THR A 608 48.36 16.18 -15.93
CA THR A 608 48.42 17.46 -15.21
C THR A 608 47.25 18.35 -15.59
N SER A 609 46.77 19.16 -14.65
CA SER A 609 45.67 20.12 -14.89
C SER A 609 46.08 21.29 -15.80
N VAL A 610 47.38 21.56 -15.91
CA VAL A 610 47.97 22.57 -16.79
C VAL A 610 49.19 21.98 -17.48
N ASP A 611 49.04 21.62 -18.75
CA ASP A 611 50.17 21.23 -19.60
C ASP A 611 50.92 22.49 -20.02
N ARG A 612 51.91 22.92 -19.23
CA ARG A 612 52.83 23.95 -19.67
C ARG A 612 53.79 23.35 -20.69
N GLU A 613 53.80 23.90 -21.91
CA GLU A 613 54.68 23.45 -22.98
C GLU A 613 56.19 23.67 -22.67
N ALA A 614 56.52 24.63 -21.80
CA ALA A 614 57.90 24.98 -21.45
C ALA A 614 58.27 24.65 -19.98
N PRO A 615 59.48 24.14 -19.71
CA PRO A 615 59.96 23.88 -18.35
C PRO A 615 60.21 25.18 -17.58
N ILE A 616 60.00 25.15 -16.26
CA ILE A 616 60.26 26.29 -15.36
C ILE A 616 61.76 26.53 -15.24
N GLU A 617 62.53 25.45 -15.22
CA GLU A 617 63.98 25.47 -15.02
C GLU A 617 64.61 24.25 -15.70
N VAL A 618 65.77 24.42 -16.32
CA VAL A 618 66.57 23.31 -16.89
C VAL A 618 67.92 23.30 -16.19
N GLN A 619 68.26 22.19 -15.55
CA GLN A 619 69.52 22.01 -14.82
C GLN A 619 70.42 21.04 -15.57
N TYR A 620 71.62 21.46 -15.96
CA TYR A 620 72.61 20.61 -16.62
C TYR A 620 73.55 19.98 -15.59
N GLU A 621 73.72 18.66 -15.65
CA GLU A 621 74.75 17.93 -14.91
C GLU A 621 76.01 17.78 -15.77
N SER A 622 77.17 17.69 -15.12
CA SER A 622 78.48 17.56 -15.77
C SER A 622 78.66 16.28 -16.61
N LEU A 623 77.72 15.34 -16.52
CA LEU A 623 77.69 14.07 -17.26
C LEU A 623 76.83 14.12 -18.54
N GLY A 624 76.41 15.31 -18.99
CA GLY A 624 75.57 15.47 -20.20
C GLY A 624 74.08 15.21 -19.98
N ILE A 625 73.67 14.91 -18.74
CA ILE A 625 72.26 14.75 -18.37
C ILE A 625 71.69 16.12 -18.03
N PHE A 626 70.53 16.47 -18.58
CA PHE A 626 69.82 17.67 -18.17
C PHE A 626 68.45 17.33 -17.58
N HIS A 627 68.07 18.07 -16.54
CA HIS A 627 66.82 17.93 -15.81
C HIS A 627 65.90 19.09 -16.13
N GLU A 628 64.82 18.81 -16.85
CA GLU A 628 63.72 19.74 -17.04
C GLU A 628 62.79 19.66 -15.82
N ILE A 629 62.63 20.78 -15.11
CA ILE A 629 61.79 20.88 -13.92
C ILE A 629 60.50 21.62 -14.31
N TYR A 630 59.39 20.93 -14.12
CA TYR A 630 58.03 21.44 -14.23
C TYR A 630 57.42 21.60 -12.82
N GLU A 631 56.22 22.17 -12.74
CA GLU A 631 55.57 22.51 -11.47
C GLU A 631 55.37 21.27 -10.56
N HIS A 632 54.97 20.15 -11.16
CA HIS A 632 54.60 18.92 -10.48
C HIS A 632 55.45 17.70 -10.87
N TYR A 633 56.35 17.81 -11.84
CA TYR A 633 57.21 16.70 -12.27
C TYR A 633 58.58 17.20 -12.74
N ARG A 634 59.58 16.32 -12.75
CA ARG A 634 60.94 16.55 -13.26
C ARG A 634 61.30 15.43 -14.22
N ILE A 635 61.84 15.77 -15.38
CA ILE A 635 62.28 14.83 -16.40
C ILE A 635 63.79 14.94 -16.54
N GLY A 636 64.51 13.83 -16.39
CA GLY A 636 65.92 13.73 -16.74
C GLY A 636 66.07 13.18 -18.16
N LYS A 637 66.75 13.91 -19.04
CA LYS A 637 67.03 13.51 -20.43
C LYS A 637 68.53 13.39 -20.68
N ASN A 638 68.91 12.52 -21.63
CA ASN A 638 70.29 12.45 -22.14
C ASN A 638 70.56 13.56 -23.18
N GLU A 639 71.80 13.67 -23.65
CA GLU A 639 72.21 14.64 -24.68
C GLU A 639 71.42 14.51 -26.00
N VAL A 640 70.86 13.33 -26.30
CA VAL A 640 70.05 13.01 -27.50
C VAL A 640 68.57 13.35 -27.28
N GLY A 641 68.17 13.70 -26.05
CA GLY A 641 66.79 14.03 -25.67
C GLY A 641 65.93 12.85 -25.22
N GLU A 642 66.50 11.64 -25.07
CA GLU A 642 65.79 10.46 -24.56
C GLU A 642 65.54 10.57 -23.05
N ILE A 643 64.34 10.19 -22.61
CA ILE A 643 63.92 10.29 -21.20
C ILE A 643 64.52 9.13 -20.39
N LEU A 644 65.41 9.45 -19.45
CA LEU A 644 66.06 8.48 -18.55
C LEU A 644 65.26 8.24 -17.26
N SER A 645 64.67 9.30 -16.71
CA SER A 645 63.92 9.21 -15.46
C SER A 645 62.88 10.30 -15.35
N ILE A 646 61.71 9.93 -14.84
CA ILE A 646 60.64 10.87 -14.50
C ILE A 646 60.50 10.84 -12.99
N TYR A 647 60.37 12.01 -12.37
CA TYR A 647 60.04 12.16 -10.96
C TYR A 647 58.78 12.99 -10.83
N ILE A 648 57.81 12.50 -10.05
CA ILE A 648 56.60 13.24 -9.71
C ILE A 648 56.78 13.87 -8.33
N ARG A 649 56.33 15.10 -8.19
CA ARG A 649 56.25 15.78 -6.92
C ARG A 649 54.95 15.39 -6.23
N THR A 650 55.06 14.77 -5.07
CA THR A 650 53.89 14.36 -4.27
C THR A 650 54.21 14.49 -2.78
N THR A 651 53.29 14.04 -1.93
CA THR A 651 53.46 13.95 -0.47
C THR A 651 53.38 12.49 -0.04
N VAL A 652 53.89 12.16 1.15
CA VAL A 652 53.75 10.80 1.70
C VAL A 652 52.28 10.44 1.89
N GLY A 653 51.44 11.40 2.28
CA GLY A 653 50.01 11.15 2.45
C GLY A 653 49.28 10.79 1.16
N ARG A 654 49.58 11.46 0.04
CA ARG A 654 49.07 11.10 -1.29
C ARG A 654 49.55 9.71 -1.73
N ILE A 655 50.83 9.39 -1.51
CA ILE A 655 51.36 8.03 -1.79
C ILE A 655 50.60 6.98 -0.98
N ARG A 656 50.35 7.25 0.30
CA ARG A 656 49.60 6.33 1.16
C ARG A 656 48.17 6.15 0.63
N PHE A 657 47.50 7.22 0.26
CA PHE A 657 46.15 7.16 -0.31
C PHE A 657 46.11 6.32 -1.60
N ASP A 658 47.01 6.58 -2.54
CA ASP A 658 47.09 5.84 -3.80
C ASP A 658 47.41 4.36 -3.58
N ARG A 659 48.28 4.06 -2.62
CA ARG A 659 48.59 2.69 -2.21
C ARG A 659 47.37 1.96 -1.66
N GLU A 660 46.58 2.60 -0.79
CA GLU A 660 45.36 1.98 -0.24
C GLU A 660 44.33 1.71 -1.35
N ILE A 661 44.22 2.60 -2.35
CA ILE A 661 43.39 2.37 -3.54
C ILE A 661 43.92 1.18 -4.34
N GLU A 662 45.22 1.13 -4.58
CA GLU A 662 45.84 0.07 -5.36
C GLU A 662 45.69 -1.28 -4.65
N GLU A 663 45.94 -1.35 -3.34
CA GLU A 663 45.74 -2.55 -2.52
C GLU A 663 44.27 -2.99 -2.49
N ALA A 664 43.32 -2.06 -2.43
CA ALA A 664 41.89 -2.37 -2.52
C ALA A 664 41.50 -2.96 -3.89
N ILE A 665 42.01 -2.39 -4.99
CA ILE A 665 41.75 -2.86 -6.36
C ILE A 665 42.46 -4.19 -6.63
N GLN A 666 43.70 -4.36 -6.17
CA GLN A 666 44.45 -5.61 -6.30
C GLN A 666 43.84 -6.70 -5.42
N GLY A 667 43.37 -6.38 -4.22
CA GLY A 667 42.61 -7.30 -3.36
C GLY A 667 41.35 -7.80 -4.07
N PHE A 668 40.63 -6.92 -4.78
CA PHE A 668 39.51 -7.31 -5.65
C PHE A 668 39.98 -8.21 -6.81
N SER A 669 41.06 -7.84 -7.50
CA SER A 669 41.59 -8.58 -8.66
C SER A 669 42.18 -9.94 -8.32
N ARG A 670 42.71 -10.13 -7.09
CA ARG A 670 43.17 -11.44 -6.59
C ARG A 670 42.01 -12.32 -6.14
N ALA A 671 40.88 -11.74 -5.72
CA ALA A 671 39.65 -12.48 -5.47
C ALA A 671 38.92 -12.86 -6.77
N SER A 672 39.22 -12.19 -7.88
CA SER A 672 38.70 -12.47 -9.23
C SER A 672 39.85 -12.82 -10.21
N GLU A 673 40.40 -14.02 -10.16
CA GLU A 673 41.57 -14.40 -10.98
C GLU A 673 41.37 -14.15 -12.50
N HIS A 674 41.98 -13.08 -13.03
CA HIS A 674 42.91 -13.03 -14.19
C HIS A 674 43.38 -11.58 -14.46
N PRO A 675 44.69 -11.32 -14.72
CA PRO A 675 45.31 -10.03 -14.42
C PRO A 675 45.53 -9.10 -15.63
N ASN A 676 45.95 -7.88 -15.30
CA ASN A 676 46.66 -6.86 -16.11
C ASN A 676 45.83 -5.69 -16.62
N LYS A 677 45.82 -4.60 -15.82
CA LYS A 677 45.97 -3.22 -16.33
C LYS A 677 46.46 -2.32 -15.19
N SER A 678 47.63 -1.73 -15.37
CA SER A 678 48.15 -0.63 -14.55
C SER A 678 47.32 0.64 -14.79
N LEU A 679 46.79 1.22 -13.73
CA LEU A 679 46.01 2.46 -13.76
C LEU A 679 46.93 3.70 -13.69
N PRO A 680 46.55 4.83 -14.32
CA PRO A 680 47.32 6.07 -14.27
C PRO A 680 47.21 6.74 -12.89
N ALA A 681 48.30 7.36 -12.42
CA ALA A 681 48.26 8.28 -11.29
C ALA A 681 47.58 9.58 -11.68
N ILE A 682 46.59 10.00 -10.88
CA ILE A 682 45.92 11.29 -11.02
C ILE A 682 46.64 12.25 -10.07
N ILE A 683 47.39 13.20 -10.63
CA ILE A 683 47.96 14.31 -9.84
C ILE A 683 46.86 15.38 -9.74
N ILE A 684 46.16 15.43 -8.60
CA ILE A 684 45.24 16.53 -8.27
C ILE A 684 46.01 17.68 -7.61
#